data_AF-Q6BVD5-F1
#
_entry.id   AF-Q6BVD5-F1
#
_cell.length_a   1.000
_cell.length_b   1.000
_cell.length_c   1.000
_cell.angle_alpha   90.00
_cell.angle_beta   90.00
_cell.angle_gamma   90.00
#
_symmetry.space_group_name_H-M   'P 1'
#
loop_
_entity.id
_entity.type
_entity.pdbx_description
1 polymer ?
#
loop_
_entity_poly.entity_id
_entity_poly.type
_entity_poly.pdbx_seq_one_letter_code
_entity_poly.pdbx_strand_id
1 'polypeptide(L)'
;MGLESIISPLLQTSRSKRKAIVFSILLLWIVIINLWIHNYRHQHAFKTVTGSIYDTVNNLSFNNNLDADNKENILDDETIKYFMKANDIKDVRSIDAHSTTYDLMLRNHGLNSILKDLPFNERCDLYFKNLFTTDMNWYVDPNKNFQLENRYEYSYDSFRNNKLNEVKEAYAKENGIDAKLVEDSAVEHRVKLRYDTFWKKTMQTEQMMTDYISHVRIFNKCYLTSDNQNEASQTKKLAAGQSKMIKSLSEKDLIKDGKRKFKPTAKESLLNTDSFESCTDLESRIYKWLSFSFPIYERFTGEIVLTPPDLSKYVYHPEVFKPTNQKVHDARGKAGKINSKLTNSKACFLQRFKNKMNGKGIVLSIGDKHVNDTVKLIHLLRALNNKFPIEIVYNGGISEASKSRIVTAARQRFIDLPSSFKKIAHHLPDDYFDDSDHGLPKQEVWFVNVQNVIHDNYKEKFDKFANKFLAALFNSFEEYILLDADTVLLQTPEYFFNLMGYKKRGAYFYKDRTAPEFRPSGDTKFFEKMTPSIIDHAMFNIPIVTSHTLDLSFFDGMGHFMESGLVVIDRNLHFNSILMMMQLNFMNPVTSRVYGDKEIFWLAFAINGDEGFEFNRYHAAAIGVETPMEDRVGLEGKPLKSKEICSAHPGHINGEDGKTLLWFNSGFQFCGQAPDVDYEKEFNFHTRVKFLKTIEEMKIFFQNPIILKHAIVPPFKNKLETLCENTDGEPKEAWFMDKGYCNSYLWCSYSLIGGRTGDGGDNTQIGKFIEFDQKSIDLFSYYGDIWVGNE
;
A
#
# COMPACT_ATOMS: atom_id res chain seq x y z
N MET A 1 -61.16 6.79 -36.39
CA MET A 1 -62.54 7.07 -36.82
C MET A 1 -63.38 7.29 -35.57
N GLY A 2 -64.01 8.46 -35.44
CA GLY A 2 -64.63 8.93 -34.19
C GLY A 2 -65.86 8.11 -33.77
N LEU A 3 -66.05 7.94 -32.46
CA LEU A 3 -67.16 7.20 -31.84
C LEU A 3 -68.56 7.71 -32.24
N GLU A 4 -68.68 8.93 -32.76
CA GLU A 4 -69.95 9.55 -33.12
C GLU A 4 -70.64 8.88 -34.33
N SER A 5 -69.91 8.24 -35.24
CA SER A 5 -70.52 7.59 -36.42
C SER A 5 -71.20 6.25 -36.11
N ILE A 6 -71.00 5.69 -34.91
CA ILE A 6 -71.53 4.39 -34.49
C ILE A 6 -72.80 4.55 -33.61
N ILE A 7 -72.95 5.70 -32.93
CA ILE A 7 -74.01 5.86 -31.91
C ILE A 7 -75.36 6.26 -32.52
N SER A 8 -75.37 6.95 -33.67
CA SER A 8 -76.59 7.47 -34.30
C SER A 8 -77.62 6.39 -34.72
N PRO A 9 -77.23 5.23 -35.31
CA PRO A 9 -78.19 4.18 -35.68
C PRO A 9 -78.71 3.36 -34.49
N LEU A 10 -77.95 3.31 -33.38
CA LEU A 10 -78.37 2.61 -32.16
C LEU A 10 -79.56 3.33 -31.49
N LEU A 11 -79.64 4.66 -31.61
CA LEU A 11 -80.77 5.60 -31.39
C LEU A 11 -82.19 5.10 -31.73
N GLN A 12 -82.35 4.34 -32.81
CA GLN A 12 -83.66 4.11 -33.43
C GLN A 12 -84.17 2.66 -33.36
N THR A 13 -83.46 1.75 -32.68
CA THR A 13 -83.84 0.33 -32.60
C THR A 13 -84.55 -0.02 -31.27
N SER A 14 -85.52 -0.94 -31.33
CA SER A 14 -86.34 -1.31 -30.17
C SER A 14 -85.49 -1.84 -29.01
N ARG A 15 -85.95 -1.58 -27.77
CA ARG A 15 -85.21 -1.87 -26.52
C ARG A 15 -84.75 -3.33 -26.40
N SER A 16 -85.46 -4.26 -27.04
CA SER A 16 -85.09 -5.68 -27.16
C SER A 16 -83.86 -5.91 -28.05
N LYS A 17 -83.82 -5.29 -29.23
CA LYS A 17 -82.69 -5.43 -30.18
C LYS A 17 -81.40 -4.77 -29.65
N ARG A 18 -81.50 -3.67 -28.90
CA ARG A 18 -80.33 -3.09 -28.22
C ARG A 18 -79.71 -4.03 -27.19
N LYS A 19 -80.52 -4.70 -26.38
CA LYS A 19 -80.01 -5.70 -25.42
C LYS A 19 -79.30 -6.83 -26.17
N ALA A 20 -79.87 -7.35 -27.24
CA ALA A 20 -79.25 -8.40 -28.03
C ALA A 20 -77.89 -7.97 -28.65
N ILE A 21 -77.79 -6.74 -29.17
CA ILE A 21 -76.54 -6.21 -29.72
C ILE A 21 -75.50 -6.00 -28.62
N VAL A 22 -75.88 -5.42 -27.48
CA VAL A 22 -74.98 -5.22 -26.33
C VAL A 22 -74.49 -6.57 -25.81
N PHE A 23 -75.38 -7.56 -25.64
CA PHE A 23 -74.98 -8.91 -25.23
C PHE A 23 -74.08 -9.57 -26.27
N SER A 24 -74.33 -9.40 -27.56
CA SER A 24 -73.48 -9.96 -28.62
C SER A 24 -72.08 -9.34 -28.61
N ILE A 25 -71.99 -8.03 -28.41
CA ILE A 25 -70.70 -7.32 -28.28
C ILE A 25 -69.97 -7.78 -27.01
N LEU A 26 -70.68 -7.90 -25.89
CA LEU A 26 -70.10 -8.40 -24.62
C LEU A 26 -69.57 -9.82 -24.77
N LEU A 27 -70.31 -10.70 -25.46
CA LEU A 27 -69.93 -12.08 -25.69
C LEU A 27 -68.73 -12.16 -26.64
N LEU A 28 -68.71 -11.35 -27.69
CA LEU A 28 -67.56 -11.22 -28.59
C LEU A 28 -66.33 -10.69 -27.85
N TRP A 29 -66.51 -9.72 -26.96
CA TRP A 29 -65.44 -9.14 -26.15
C TRP A 29 -64.88 -10.15 -25.15
N ILE A 30 -65.74 -10.95 -24.51
CA ILE A 30 -65.34 -12.06 -23.63
C ILE A 30 -64.59 -13.14 -24.42
N VAL A 31 -65.01 -13.46 -25.65
CA VAL A 31 -64.32 -14.43 -26.50
C VAL A 31 -62.95 -13.90 -26.93
N ILE A 32 -62.84 -12.63 -27.33
CA ILE A 32 -61.57 -11.99 -27.70
C ILE A 32 -60.62 -11.94 -26.50
N ILE A 33 -61.11 -11.61 -25.31
CA ILE A 33 -60.29 -11.62 -24.10
C ILE A 33 -59.85 -13.03 -23.72
N ASN A 34 -60.72 -14.03 -23.82
CA ASN A 34 -60.33 -15.41 -23.54
C ASN A 34 -59.32 -15.93 -24.57
N LEU A 35 -59.48 -15.58 -25.86
CA LEU A 35 -58.50 -15.89 -26.89
C LEU A 35 -57.18 -15.16 -26.67
N TRP A 36 -57.22 -13.89 -26.26
CA TRP A 36 -56.02 -13.13 -25.90
C TRP A 36 -55.34 -13.69 -24.66
N ILE A 37 -56.06 -14.05 -23.60
CA ILE A 37 -55.52 -14.71 -22.40
C ILE A 37 -54.96 -16.10 -22.76
N HIS A 38 -55.64 -16.86 -23.61
CA HIS A 38 -55.17 -18.17 -24.08
C HIS A 38 -53.86 -18.04 -24.88
N ASN A 39 -53.79 -17.09 -25.83
CA ASN A 39 -52.58 -16.83 -26.60
C ASN A 39 -51.47 -16.21 -25.75
N TYR A 40 -51.79 -15.33 -24.79
CA TYR A 40 -50.83 -14.76 -23.85
C TYR A 40 -50.25 -15.85 -22.94
N ARG A 41 -51.09 -16.77 -22.44
CA ARG A 41 -50.66 -17.96 -21.68
C ARG A 41 -49.88 -18.96 -22.52
N HIS A 42 -50.13 -19.06 -23.83
CA HIS A 42 -49.37 -19.94 -24.73
C HIS A 42 -48.07 -19.32 -25.23
N GLN A 43 -48.02 -18.02 -25.52
CA GLN A 43 -46.78 -17.30 -25.87
C GLN A 43 -45.85 -17.12 -24.67
N HIS A 44 -46.41 -17.04 -23.46
CA HIS A 44 -45.67 -17.07 -22.19
C HIS A 44 -45.80 -18.41 -21.45
N ALA A 45 -46.13 -19.49 -22.15
CA ALA A 45 -45.92 -20.82 -21.59
C ALA A 45 -44.41 -20.92 -21.36
N PHE A 46 -44.01 -20.90 -20.08
CA PHE A 46 -42.64 -21.15 -19.68
C PHE A 46 -42.13 -22.33 -20.51
N LYS A 47 -41.05 -22.13 -21.27
CA LYS A 47 -40.32 -23.26 -21.85
C LYS A 47 -40.15 -24.24 -20.70
N THR A 48 -40.81 -25.39 -20.78
CA THR A 48 -40.69 -26.44 -19.79
C THR A 48 -39.22 -26.85 -19.81
N VAL A 49 -38.45 -26.32 -18.88
CA VAL A 49 -37.10 -26.78 -18.63
C VAL A 49 -37.28 -28.20 -18.12
N THR A 50 -36.91 -29.18 -18.94
CA THR A 50 -37.13 -30.62 -18.68
C THR A 50 -36.18 -31.18 -17.61
N GLY A 51 -35.58 -30.32 -16.79
CA GLY A 51 -34.67 -30.71 -15.73
C GLY A 51 -34.71 -29.69 -14.59
N SER A 52 -34.82 -30.19 -13.37
CA SER A 52 -34.65 -29.42 -12.15
C SER A 52 -33.17 -29.39 -11.75
N ILE A 53 -32.69 -28.25 -11.24
CA ILE A 53 -31.38 -28.20 -10.56
C ILE A 53 -31.32 -29.14 -9.34
N TYR A 54 -32.48 -29.61 -8.86
CA TYR A 54 -32.62 -30.54 -7.75
C TYR A 54 -32.61 -32.02 -8.18
N ASP A 55 -32.69 -32.33 -9.48
CA ASP A 55 -32.68 -33.73 -9.97
C ASP A 55 -31.30 -34.40 -9.84
N THR A 56 -30.25 -33.62 -9.58
CA THR A 56 -28.87 -34.10 -9.31
C THR A 56 -28.47 -34.03 -7.83
N VAL A 57 -29.32 -33.49 -6.96
CA VAL A 57 -28.98 -33.24 -5.54
C VAL A 57 -28.93 -34.53 -4.70
N ASN A 58 -29.55 -35.61 -5.14
CA ASN A 58 -29.54 -36.89 -4.40
C ASN A 58 -28.20 -37.66 -4.44
N ASN A 59 -27.19 -37.24 -5.21
CA ASN A 59 -25.91 -37.96 -5.32
C ASN A 59 -24.67 -37.17 -4.90
N LEU A 60 -24.79 -35.94 -4.41
CA LEU A 60 -23.64 -35.12 -3.99
C LEU A 60 -23.92 -34.45 -2.64
N SER A 61 -23.92 -35.25 -1.59
CA SER A 61 -23.72 -34.75 -0.22
C SER A 61 -22.34 -34.11 -0.14
N PHE A 62 -22.30 -32.78 -0.07
CA PHE A 62 -21.07 -32.02 0.13
C PHE A 62 -20.62 -32.18 1.59
N ASN A 63 -19.59 -33.00 1.81
CA ASN A 63 -18.72 -32.84 2.97
C ASN A 63 -17.88 -31.57 2.72
N ASN A 64 -18.22 -30.47 3.40
CA ASN A 64 -17.41 -29.24 3.43
C ASN A 64 -16.10 -29.37 4.23
N ASN A 65 -15.69 -30.60 4.55
CA ASN A 65 -14.31 -30.87 4.95
C ASN A 65 -13.49 -30.99 3.67
N LEU A 66 -12.91 -29.87 3.22
CA LEU A 66 -11.64 -29.95 2.50
C LEU A 66 -10.67 -30.64 3.47
N ASP A 67 -10.50 -31.96 3.31
CA ASP A 67 -9.47 -32.69 4.04
C ASP A 67 -8.13 -32.01 3.75
N ALA A 68 -7.59 -31.35 4.76
CA ALA A 68 -6.31 -30.66 4.69
C ALA A 68 -5.14 -31.61 4.40
N ASP A 69 -5.37 -32.93 4.44
CA ASP A 69 -4.36 -33.98 4.35
C ASP A 69 -3.96 -34.38 2.92
N ASN A 70 -4.59 -33.86 1.86
CA ASN A 70 -4.27 -34.21 0.46
C ASN A 70 -4.16 -32.98 -0.48
N LYS A 71 -3.56 -31.88 -0.01
CA LYS A 71 -3.21 -30.76 -0.89
C LYS A 71 -1.88 -31.07 -1.58
N GLU A 72 -1.91 -31.43 -2.87
CA GLU A 72 -0.70 -31.54 -3.68
C GLU A 72 0.00 -30.18 -3.75
N ASN A 73 1.29 -30.14 -3.45
CA ASN A 73 2.10 -28.93 -3.53
C ASN A 73 2.25 -28.53 -5.01
N ILE A 74 1.85 -27.31 -5.37
CA ILE A 74 1.89 -26.86 -6.78
C ILE A 74 3.31 -26.79 -7.33
N LEU A 75 4.31 -26.66 -6.45
CA LEU A 75 5.72 -26.67 -6.82
C LEU A 75 6.16 -28.05 -7.34
N ASP A 76 5.41 -29.11 -7.04
CA ASP A 76 5.70 -30.45 -7.50
C ASP A 76 5.11 -30.79 -8.88
N ASP A 77 4.18 -29.98 -9.38
CA ASP A 77 3.56 -30.13 -10.70
C ASP A 77 4.60 -30.04 -11.82
N GLU A 78 4.59 -31.02 -12.73
CA GLU A 78 5.58 -31.13 -13.83
C GLU A 78 5.49 -29.93 -14.78
N THR A 79 4.29 -29.43 -15.06
CA THR A 79 4.08 -28.28 -15.94
C THR A 79 4.59 -27.00 -15.30
N ILE A 80 4.43 -26.83 -13.98
CA ILE A 80 5.04 -25.72 -13.24
C ILE A 80 6.57 -25.82 -13.28
N LYS A 81 7.15 -27.00 -13.07
CA LYS A 81 8.61 -27.21 -13.17
C LYS A 81 9.14 -26.83 -14.56
N TYR A 82 8.46 -27.25 -15.63
CA TYR A 82 8.82 -26.85 -17.00
C TYR A 82 8.64 -25.34 -17.24
N PHE A 83 7.55 -24.75 -16.73
CA PHE A 83 7.29 -23.32 -16.84
C PHE A 83 8.38 -22.50 -16.15
N MET A 84 8.74 -22.85 -14.92
CA MET A 84 9.81 -22.18 -14.17
C MET A 84 11.14 -22.26 -14.92
N LYS A 85 11.50 -23.46 -15.39
CA LYS A 85 12.74 -23.68 -16.15
C LYS A 85 12.76 -22.89 -17.46
N ALA A 86 11.65 -22.84 -18.19
CA ALA A 86 11.55 -22.14 -19.47
C ALA A 86 11.64 -20.60 -19.34
N ASN A 87 11.36 -20.06 -18.16
CA ASN A 87 11.35 -18.62 -17.89
C ASN A 87 12.43 -18.18 -16.88
N ASP A 88 13.36 -19.08 -16.52
CA ASP A 88 14.41 -18.86 -15.52
C ASP A 88 13.88 -18.32 -14.17
N ILE A 89 12.75 -18.86 -13.72
CA ILE A 89 12.11 -18.47 -12.46
C ILE A 89 12.62 -19.38 -11.34
N LYS A 90 13.11 -18.78 -10.25
CA LYS A 90 13.55 -19.48 -9.04
C LYS A 90 12.80 -18.94 -7.84
N ASP A 91 12.03 -19.80 -7.16
CA ASP A 91 11.37 -19.45 -5.91
C ASP A 91 12.27 -19.81 -4.73
N VAL A 92 12.94 -18.82 -4.16
CA VAL A 92 13.87 -19.00 -3.03
C VAL A 92 13.14 -19.17 -1.69
N ARG A 93 11.84 -18.85 -1.62
CA ARG A 93 11.04 -19.00 -0.39
C ARG A 93 10.73 -20.46 -0.10
N SER A 94 10.56 -21.26 -1.16
CA SER A 94 10.08 -22.65 -1.10
C SER A 94 8.73 -22.79 -0.35
N ILE A 95 7.86 -21.80 -0.51
CA ILE A 95 6.54 -21.73 0.14
C ILE A 95 5.46 -21.79 -0.92
N ASP A 96 4.52 -22.72 -0.77
CA ASP A 96 3.31 -22.78 -1.58
C ASP A 96 2.09 -22.22 -0.82
N ALA A 97 1.98 -20.88 -0.82
CA ALA A 97 0.85 -20.16 -0.24
C ALA A 97 0.02 -19.52 -1.37
N HIS A 98 -0.95 -20.27 -1.90
CA HIS A 98 -1.83 -19.83 -2.97
C HIS A 98 -3.30 -19.85 -2.53
N SER A 99 -4.15 -19.16 -3.30
CA SER A 99 -5.59 -19.11 -3.01
C SER A 99 -6.28 -20.46 -3.17
N THR A 100 -7.17 -20.81 -2.25
CA THR A 100 -8.05 -22.00 -2.31
C THR A 100 -8.91 -22.07 -3.57
N THR A 101 -9.10 -20.95 -4.27
CA THR A 101 -9.78 -20.92 -5.58
C THR A 101 -9.00 -21.70 -6.63
N TYR A 102 -7.67 -21.67 -6.58
CA TYR A 102 -6.84 -22.49 -7.47
C TYR A 102 -7.04 -23.98 -7.19
N ASP A 103 -7.07 -24.41 -5.92
CA ASP A 103 -7.30 -25.81 -5.55
C ASP A 103 -8.58 -26.36 -6.20
N LEU A 104 -9.66 -25.57 -6.14
CA LEU A 104 -10.94 -25.94 -6.77
C LEU A 104 -10.84 -26.02 -8.29
N MET A 105 -10.23 -25.01 -8.92
CA MET A 105 -10.05 -24.98 -10.38
C MET A 105 -9.22 -26.16 -10.89
N LEU A 106 -8.10 -26.46 -10.19
CA LEU A 106 -7.18 -27.51 -10.56
C LEU A 106 -7.79 -28.90 -10.35
N ARG A 107 -8.57 -29.09 -9.28
CA ARG A 107 -9.35 -30.32 -9.07
C ARG A 107 -10.35 -30.57 -10.20
N ASN A 108 -11.01 -29.52 -10.68
CA ASN A 108 -12.06 -29.66 -11.70
C ASN A 108 -11.49 -29.88 -13.11
N HIS A 109 -10.40 -29.18 -13.48
CA HIS A 109 -9.95 -29.08 -14.87
C HIS A 109 -8.53 -29.61 -15.13
N GLY A 110 -7.67 -29.63 -14.11
CA GLY A 110 -6.22 -29.81 -14.25
C GLY A 110 -5.52 -28.58 -14.86
N LEU A 111 -4.30 -28.28 -14.41
CA LEU A 111 -3.55 -27.09 -14.83
C LEU A 111 -3.34 -27.03 -16.36
N ASN A 112 -3.04 -28.19 -16.96
CA ASN A 112 -2.70 -28.31 -18.37
C ASN A 112 -3.84 -27.91 -19.31
N SER A 113 -5.08 -28.26 -18.98
CA SER A 113 -6.22 -27.91 -19.82
C SER A 113 -6.47 -26.40 -19.78
N ILE A 114 -6.36 -25.78 -18.59
CA ILE A 114 -6.55 -24.34 -18.40
C ILE A 114 -5.50 -23.54 -19.17
N LEU A 115 -4.20 -23.81 -18.94
CA LEU A 115 -3.13 -23.03 -19.55
C LEU A 115 -3.05 -23.23 -21.07
N LYS A 116 -3.43 -24.40 -21.58
CA LYS A 116 -3.40 -24.73 -23.00
C LYS A 116 -4.56 -24.15 -23.79
N ASP A 117 -5.77 -24.25 -23.24
CA ASP A 117 -7.01 -23.99 -23.99
C ASP A 117 -7.59 -22.60 -23.72
N LEU A 118 -7.36 -22.03 -22.53
CA LEU A 118 -7.96 -20.74 -22.16
C LEU A 118 -7.01 -19.56 -22.40
N PRO A 119 -7.45 -18.51 -23.13
CA PRO A 119 -6.74 -17.24 -23.18
C PRO A 119 -6.79 -16.53 -21.82
N PHE A 120 -5.90 -15.55 -21.63
CA PHE A 120 -5.72 -14.84 -20.36
C PHE A 120 -7.04 -14.31 -19.74
N ASN A 121 -7.89 -13.68 -20.54
CA ASN A 121 -9.17 -13.14 -20.12
C ASN A 121 -10.18 -14.22 -19.68
N GLU A 122 -10.17 -15.40 -20.33
CA GLU A 122 -11.03 -16.51 -19.92
C GLU A 122 -10.53 -17.18 -18.63
N ARG A 123 -9.21 -17.14 -18.36
CA ARG A 123 -8.66 -17.55 -17.07
C ARG A 123 -9.11 -16.60 -15.94
N CYS A 124 -9.14 -15.29 -16.22
CA CYS A 124 -9.69 -14.30 -15.32
C CYS A 124 -11.17 -14.58 -15.01
N ASP A 125 -12.00 -14.77 -16.04
CA ASP A 125 -13.41 -15.12 -15.86
C ASP A 125 -13.57 -16.45 -15.09
N LEU A 126 -12.75 -17.46 -15.38
CA LEU A 126 -12.81 -18.76 -14.70
C LEU A 126 -12.54 -18.66 -13.19
N TYR A 127 -11.55 -17.86 -12.78
CA TYR A 127 -11.22 -17.65 -11.37
C TYR A 127 -12.41 -17.09 -10.59
N PHE A 128 -12.99 -15.99 -11.07
CA PHE A 128 -14.12 -15.36 -10.38
C PHE A 128 -15.42 -16.15 -10.52
N LYS A 129 -15.63 -16.91 -11.61
CA LYS A 129 -16.72 -17.90 -11.70
C LYS A 129 -16.63 -18.93 -10.58
N ASN A 130 -15.44 -19.45 -10.28
CA ASN A 130 -15.26 -20.45 -9.23
C ASN A 130 -15.57 -19.91 -7.83
N LEU A 131 -15.32 -18.61 -7.59
CA LEU A 131 -15.80 -17.94 -6.37
C LEU A 131 -17.33 -17.95 -6.28
N PHE A 132 -18.03 -17.55 -7.34
CA PHE A 132 -19.50 -17.61 -7.38
C PHE A 132 -20.07 -19.01 -7.21
N THR A 133 -19.41 -20.04 -7.75
CA THR A 133 -19.89 -21.43 -7.59
C THR A 133 -19.65 -22.00 -6.20
N THR A 134 -18.69 -21.44 -5.45
CA THR A 134 -18.38 -21.84 -4.08
C THR A 134 -19.28 -21.12 -3.09
N ASP A 135 -19.39 -19.80 -3.24
CA ASP A 135 -20.24 -18.93 -2.42
C ASP A 135 -20.80 -17.80 -3.29
N MET A 136 -22.10 -17.80 -3.59
CA MET A 136 -22.72 -16.74 -4.40
C MET A 136 -22.63 -15.34 -3.75
N ASN A 137 -22.46 -15.28 -2.43
CA ASN A 137 -22.38 -14.06 -1.64
C ASN A 137 -20.94 -13.67 -1.29
N TRP A 138 -19.93 -14.25 -1.95
CA TRP A 138 -18.53 -13.91 -1.68
C TRP A 138 -18.24 -12.41 -1.86
N TYR A 139 -17.40 -11.86 -0.98
CA TYR A 139 -16.77 -10.55 -1.12
C TYR A 139 -15.52 -10.48 -0.22
N VAL A 140 -14.63 -9.54 -0.54
CA VAL A 140 -13.51 -9.17 0.32
C VAL A 140 -14.04 -8.18 1.35
N ASP A 141 -14.12 -8.61 2.61
CA ASP A 141 -14.70 -7.82 3.70
C ASP A 141 -13.65 -6.97 4.43
N PRO A 142 -13.68 -5.62 4.33
CA PRO A 142 -12.80 -4.73 5.09
C PRO A 142 -13.04 -4.80 6.62
N ASN A 143 -14.20 -5.29 7.05
CA ASN A 143 -14.53 -5.48 8.46
C ASN A 143 -14.09 -6.84 9.02
N LYS A 144 -13.52 -7.73 8.18
CA LYS A 144 -13.07 -9.04 8.64
C LYS A 144 -11.96 -8.89 9.68
N ASN A 145 -12.25 -9.34 10.90
CA ASN A 145 -11.25 -9.43 11.96
C ASN A 145 -10.45 -10.72 11.83
N PHE A 146 -9.20 -10.63 11.36
CA PHE A 146 -8.27 -11.74 11.31
C PHE A 146 -7.56 -11.87 12.65
N GLN A 147 -7.90 -12.87 13.45
CA GLN A 147 -7.28 -13.11 14.75
C GLN A 147 -6.08 -14.04 14.61
N LEU A 148 -4.87 -13.48 14.73
CA LEU A 148 -3.63 -14.24 14.90
C LEU A 148 -3.08 -14.00 16.31
N GLU A 149 -3.33 -14.98 17.19
CA GLU A 149 -2.82 -15.00 18.56
C GLU A 149 -1.36 -15.51 18.60
N ASN A 150 -0.69 -15.35 19.73
CA ASN A 150 0.60 -16.00 20.02
C ASN A 150 1.68 -15.78 18.95
N ARG A 151 1.94 -14.51 18.62
CA ARG A 151 2.91 -14.05 17.61
C ARG A 151 4.34 -14.61 17.83
N TYR A 152 4.71 -14.95 19.06
CA TYR A 152 6.04 -15.44 19.41
C TYR A 152 6.13 -16.96 19.49
N GLU A 153 4.99 -17.67 19.46
CA GLU A 153 4.88 -19.10 19.74
C GLU A 153 4.61 -19.94 18.48
N TYR A 154 5.30 -19.65 17.38
CA TYR A 154 5.04 -20.30 16.08
C TYR A 154 5.43 -21.79 16.04
N SER A 155 6.42 -22.21 16.85
CA SER A 155 6.85 -23.61 16.97
C SER A 155 6.26 -24.28 18.21
N TYR A 156 6.13 -25.61 18.18
CA TYR A 156 5.68 -26.36 19.35
C TYR A 156 6.54 -26.08 20.58
N ASP A 157 7.87 -26.02 20.41
CA ASP A 157 8.79 -25.77 21.52
C ASP A 157 8.61 -24.37 22.11
N SER A 158 8.51 -23.34 21.27
CA SER A 158 8.22 -21.97 21.74
C SER A 158 6.87 -21.87 22.45
N PHE A 159 5.85 -22.54 21.91
CA PHE A 159 4.52 -22.56 22.51
C PHE A 159 4.53 -23.30 23.84
N ARG A 160 5.14 -24.47 23.90
CA ARG A 160 5.31 -25.27 25.11
C ARG A 160 6.01 -24.45 26.17
N ASN A 161 7.16 -23.86 25.87
CA ASN A 161 7.92 -23.07 26.84
C ASN A 161 7.12 -21.89 27.42
N ASN A 162 6.33 -21.21 26.60
CA ASN A 162 5.56 -20.05 27.04
C ASN A 162 4.24 -20.41 27.74
N LYS A 163 3.61 -21.54 27.36
CA LYS A 163 2.26 -21.90 27.82
C LYS A 163 2.23 -23.02 28.85
N LEU A 164 3.31 -23.76 29.06
CA LEU A 164 3.35 -24.90 29.98
C LEU A 164 2.89 -24.52 31.39
N ASN A 165 3.38 -23.43 31.97
CA ASN A 165 3.00 -22.99 33.30
C ASN A 165 1.50 -22.65 33.40
N GLU A 166 0.94 -21.96 32.39
CA GLU A 166 -0.48 -21.66 32.29
C GLU A 166 -1.32 -22.96 32.25
N VAL A 167 -0.87 -23.97 31.50
CA VAL A 167 -1.54 -25.28 31.45
C VAL A 167 -1.43 -26.03 32.77
N LYS A 168 -0.28 -25.96 33.46
CA LYS A 168 -0.08 -26.55 34.79
C LYS A 168 -1.00 -25.94 35.82
N GLU A 169 -1.12 -24.61 35.85
CA GLU A 169 -2.02 -23.90 36.76
C GLU A 169 -3.49 -24.30 36.52
N ALA A 170 -3.91 -24.38 35.26
CA ALA A 170 -5.26 -24.85 34.91
C ALA A 170 -5.49 -26.30 35.35
N TYR A 171 -4.54 -27.19 35.07
CA TYR A 171 -4.60 -28.61 35.48
C TYR A 171 -4.66 -28.77 37.00
N ALA A 172 -3.81 -28.04 37.72
CA ALA A 172 -3.76 -28.04 39.18
C ALA A 172 -5.09 -27.61 39.80
N LYS A 173 -5.67 -26.52 39.28
CA LYS A 173 -6.98 -26.02 39.72
C LYS A 173 -8.10 -27.05 39.49
N GLU A 174 -8.10 -27.73 38.35
CA GLU A 174 -9.10 -28.78 38.04
C GLU A 174 -8.99 -30.00 38.95
N ASN A 175 -7.77 -30.33 39.42
CA ASN A 175 -7.50 -31.54 40.19
C ASN A 175 -7.30 -31.29 41.70
N GLY A 176 -7.42 -30.03 42.16
CA GLY A 176 -7.25 -29.67 43.56
C GLY A 176 -5.83 -29.91 44.11
N ILE A 177 -4.82 -29.84 43.24
CA ILE A 177 -3.39 -30.02 43.60
C ILE A 177 -2.63 -28.69 43.43
N ASP A 178 -1.49 -28.54 44.10
CA ASP A 178 -0.62 -27.38 43.92
C ASP A 178 0.03 -27.42 42.52
N ALA A 179 -0.02 -26.30 41.78
CA ALA A 179 0.59 -26.16 40.46
C ALA A 179 2.09 -26.49 40.43
N LYS A 180 2.79 -26.28 41.55
CA LYS A 180 4.22 -26.63 41.69
C LYS A 180 4.48 -28.13 41.74
N LEU A 181 3.46 -28.93 42.05
CA LEU A 181 3.53 -30.39 42.12
C LEU A 181 3.09 -31.07 40.82
N VAL A 182 2.69 -30.30 39.80
CA VAL A 182 2.30 -30.85 38.50
C VAL A 182 3.54 -31.10 37.66
N GLU A 183 3.83 -32.38 37.42
CA GLU A 183 4.87 -32.83 36.50
C GLU A 183 4.57 -32.42 35.05
N ASP A 184 5.60 -32.09 34.27
CA ASP A 184 5.46 -31.75 32.84
C ASP A 184 4.72 -32.85 32.06
N SER A 185 5.08 -34.10 32.32
CA SER A 185 4.52 -35.27 31.64
C SER A 185 3.00 -35.42 31.86
N ALA A 186 2.48 -34.93 32.99
CA ALA A 186 1.06 -34.98 33.32
C ALA A 186 0.22 -34.01 32.44
N VAL A 187 0.83 -32.96 31.91
CA VAL A 187 0.16 -31.93 31.10
C VAL A 187 0.63 -31.88 29.65
N GLU A 188 1.67 -32.62 29.27
CA GLU A 188 2.27 -32.59 27.94
C GLU A 188 1.25 -32.82 26.81
N HIS A 189 0.38 -33.82 26.96
CA HIS A 189 -0.69 -34.08 25.99
C HIS A 189 -1.66 -32.90 25.86
N ARG A 190 -1.98 -32.22 26.97
CA ARG A 190 -2.85 -31.04 26.97
C ARG A 190 -2.17 -29.84 26.29
N VAL A 191 -0.86 -29.65 26.51
CA VAL A 191 -0.08 -28.62 25.82
C VAL A 191 -0.07 -28.87 24.32
N LYS A 192 0.17 -30.12 23.89
CA LYS A 192 0.14 -30.53 22.49
C LYS A 192 -1.22 -30.28 21.84
N LEU A 193 -2.31 -30.66 22.51
CA LEU A 193 -3.67 -30.40 22.01
C LEU A 193 -3.97 -28.91 21.86
N ARG A 194 -3.54 -28.08 22.83
CA ARG A 194 -3.69 -26.61 22.75
C ARG A 194 -2.89 -26.04 21.58
N TYR A 195 -1.65 -26.50 21.39
CA TYR A 195 -0.82 -26.08 20.25
C TYR A 195 -1.46 -26.46 18.92
N ASP A 196 -1.90 -27.71 18.75
CA ASP A 196 -2.49 -28.17 17.48
C ASP A 196 -3.77 -27.38 17.15
N THR A 197 -4.57 -27.03 18.17
CA THR A 197 -5.76 -26.16 18.03
C THR A 197 -5.37 -24.74 17.60
N PHE A 198 -4.39 -24.14 18.28
CA PHE A 198 -3.85 -22.82 17.95
C PHE A 198 -3.29 -22.78 16.52
N TRP A 199 -2.48 -23.77 16.17
CA TRP A 199 -1.82 -23.87 14.87
C TRP A 199 -2.85 -24.02 13.74
N LYS A 200 -3.87 -24.86 13.93
CA LYS A 200 -4.98 -25.00 12.98
C LYS A 200 -5.71 -23.68 12.75
N LYS A 201 -6.04 -22.93 13.81
CA LYS A 201 -6.70 -21.60 13.72
C LYS A 201 -5.81 -20.60 12.98
N THR A 202 -4.51 -20.60 13.26
CA THR A 202 -3.51 -19.74 12.61
C THR A 202 -3.45 -20.02 11.12
N MET A 203 -3.26 -21.28 10.72
CA MET A 203 -3.18 -21.68 9.31
C MET A 203 -4.47 -21.37 8.53
N GLN A 204 -5.65 -21.59 9.14
CA GLN A 204 -6.93 -21.22 8.52
C GLN A 204 -7.04 -19.71 8.31
N THR A 205 -6.62 -18.92 9.30
CA THR A 205 -6.66 -17.45 9.23
C THR A 205 -5.69 -16.92 8.17
N GLU A 206 -4.45 -17.41 8.15
CA GLU A 206 -3.46 -17.05 7.13
C GLU A 206 -3.93 -17.45 5.72
N GLN A 207 -4.57 -18.61 5.55
CA GLN A 207 -5.13 -19.02 4.27
C GLN A 207 -6.25 -18.08 3.81
N MET A 208 -7.16 -17.66 4.70
CA MET A 208 -8.20 -16.68 4.37
C MET A 208 -7.61 -15.32 3.98
N MET A 209 -6.53 -14.89 4.64
CA MET A 209 -5.82 -13.66 4.27
C MET A 209 -5.20 -13.79 2.87
N THR A 210 -4.57 -14.93 2.59
CA THR A 210 -3.99 -15.27 1.28
C THR A 210 -5.07 -15.25 0.19
N ASP A 211 -6.27 -15.77 0.46
CA ASP A 211 -7.41 -15.72 -0.44
C ASP A 211 -7.82 -14.27 -0.74
N TYR A 212 -8.03 -13.44 0.29
CA TYR A 212 -8.43 -12.05 0.12
C TYR A 212 -7.41 -11.25 -0.71
N ILE A 213 -6.12 -11.41 -0.43
CA ILE A 213 -5.03 -10.75 -1.17
C ILE A 213 -5.00 -11.22 -2.62
N SER A 214 -5.14 -12.53 -2.83
CA SER A 214 -5.16 -13.10 -4.18
C SER A 214 -6.33 -12.57 -4.99
N HIS A 215 -7.54 -12.50 -4.40
CA HIS A 215 -8.71 -11.95 -5.08
C HIS A 215 -8.48 -10.50 -5.54
N VAL A 216 -7.94 -9.65 -4.65
CA VAL A 216 -7.60 -8.25 -4.97
C VAL A 216 -6.54 -8.18 -6.08
N ARG A 217 -5.42 -8.89 -5.91
CA ARG A 217 -4.29 -8.89 -6.85
C ARG A 217 -4.70 -9.38 -8.25
N ILE A 218 -5.45 -10.47 -8.31
CA ILE A 218 -5.92 -11.06 -9.57
C ILE A 218 -6.98 -10.16 -10.21
N PHE A 219 -7.91 -9.59 -9.43
CA PHE A 219 -8.90 -8.65 -9.95
C PHE A 219 -8.22 -7.45 -10.62
N ASN A 220 -7.25 -6.86 -9.93
CA ASN A 220 -6.49 -5.71 -10.41
C ASN A 220 -5.76 -5.99 -11.73
N LYS A 221 -5.09 -7.14 -11.79
CA LYS A 221 -4.40 -7.62 -12.99
C LYS A 221 -5.36 -7.87 -14.15
N CYS A 222 -6.51 -8.47 -13.87
CA CYS A 222 -7.48 -8.89 -14.88
C CYS A 222 -8.32 -7.74 -15.44
N TYR A 223 -8.74 -6.80 -14.58
CA TYR A 223 -9.82 -5.87 -14.94
C TYR A 223 -9.47 -4.38 -14.79
N LEU A 224 -8.40 -4.04 -14.06
CA LEU A 224 -8.02 -2.62 -13.87
C LEU A 224 -6.85 -2.19 -14.75
N THR A 225 -5.84 -3.04 -14.91
CA THR A 225 -4.57 -2.71 -15.61
C THR A 225 -4.43 -3.35 -16.98
N SER A 226 -5.32 -4.30 -17.32
CA SER A 226 -5.36 -4.95 -18.62
C SER A 226 -5.73 -4.03 -19.79
N ASP A 227 -6.08 -2.76 -19.53
CA ASP A 227 -6.27 -1.72 -20.54
C ASP A 227 -4.94 -1.07 -21.00
N ASN A 228 -3.81 -1.40 -20.36
CA ASN A 228 -2.49 -1.00 -20.84
C ASN A 228 -2.05 -1.88 -22.02
N GLN A 229 -1.74 -1.25 -23.16
CA GLN A 229 -1.41 -1.96 -24.39
C GLN A 229 -0.17 -2.87 -24.26
N ASN A 230 0.86 -2.43 -23.54
CA ASN A 230 2.09 -3.20 -23.35
C ASN A 230 1.82 -4.46 -22.52
N GLU A 231 1.06 -4.29 -21.43
CA GLU A 231 0.70 -5.37 -20.53
C GLU A 231 -0.20 -6.41 -21.22
N ALA A 232 -1.23 -5.95 -21.93
CA ALA A 232 -2.11 -6.82 -22.71
C ALA A 232 -1.34 -7.62 -23.78
N SER A 233 -0.33 -7.00 -24.41
CA SER A 233 0.54 -7.70 -25.36
C SER A 233 1.40 -8.77 -24.67
N GLN A 234 1.92 -8.50 -23.47
CA GLN A 234 2.74 -9.45 -22.71
C GLN A 234 1.91 -10.66 -22.26
N THR A 235 0.73 -10.45 -21.69
CA THR A 235 -0.13 -11.56 -21.21
C THR A 235 -0.63 -12.43 -22.38
N LYS A 236 -0.95 -11.83 -23.53
CA LYS A 236 -1.29 -12.58 -24.75
C LYS A 236 -0.13 -13.44 -25.24
N LYS A 237 1.09 -12.90 -25.24
CA LYS A 237 2.31 -13.64 -25.64
C LYS A 237 2.59 -14.79 -24.67
N LEU A 238 2.46 -14.56 -23.36
CA LEU A 238 2.64 -15.59 -22.34
C LEU A 238 1.65 -16.75 -22.54
N ALA A 239 0.35 -16.45 -22.65
CA ALA A 239 -0.67 -17.47 -22.82
C ALA A 239 -0.47 -18.29 -24.10
N ALA A 240 -0.11 -17.65 -25.22
CA ALA A 240 0.22 -18.33 -26.47
C ALA A 240 1.47 -19.24 -26.34
N GLY A 241 2.50 -18.75 -25.65
CA GLY A 241 3.72 -19.51 -25.35
C GLY A 241 3.44 -20.75 -24.51
N GLN A 242 2.63 -20.61 -23.45
CA GLN A 242 2.21 -21.71 -22.59
C GLN A 242 1.40 -22.76 -23.36
N SER A 243 0.45 -22.34 -24.20
CA SER A 243 -0.33 -23.26 -25.03
C SER A 243 0.55 -24.08 -25.97
N LYS A 244 1.55 -23.44 -26.61
CA LYS A 244 2.53 -24.14 -27.46
C LYS A 244 3.41 -25.10 -26.66
N MET A 245 3.90 -24.68 -25.50
CA MET A 245 4.74 -25.49 -24.62
C MET A 245 4.00 -26.77 -24.19
N ILE A 246 2.77 -26.62 -23.67
CA ILE A 246 1.98 -27.74 -23.16
C ILE A 246 1.63 -28.71 -24.28
N LYS A 247 1.28 -28.24 -25.49
CA LYS A 247 1.06 -29.12 -26.65
C LYS A 247 2.29 -29.97 -26.95
N SER A 248 3.47 -29.36 -26.99
CA SER A 248 4.73 -30.08 -27.25
C SER A 248 5.09 -31.08 -26.15
N LEU A 249 4.89 -30.74 -24.88
CA LEU A 249 5.12 -31.66 -23.75
C LEU A 249 4.12 -32.82 -23.76
N SER A 250 2.86 -32.55 -24.12
CA SER A 250 1.79 -33.56 -24.22
C SER A 250 2.02 -34.54 -25.37
N GLU A 251 2.59 -34.09 -26.49
CA GLU A 251 2.96 -34.95 -27.62
C GLU A 251 4.10 -35.91 -27.26
N LYS A 252 4.97 -35.52 -26.32
CA LYS A 252 6.10 -36.31 -25.82
C LYS A 252 5.76 -37.15 -24.58
N ASP A 253 4.51 -37.13 -24.14
CA ASP A 253 4.02 -37.77 -22.90
C ASP A 253 4.87 -37.40 -21.65
N LEU A 254 5.39 -36.16 -21.61
CA LEU A 254 6.23 -35.63 -20.51
C LEU A 254 5.44 -34.97 -19.37
N ILE A 255 4.12 -34.84 -19.54
CA ILE A 255 3.21 -34.27 -18.54
C ILE A 255 1.90 -35.06 -18.51
N LYS A 256 1.37 -35.29 -17.31
CA LYS A 256 0.07 -35.96 -17.10
C LYS A 256 -1.09 -35.10 -17.60
N ASP A 257 -2.14 -35.75 -18.11
CA ASP A 257 -3.38 -35.10 -18.59
C ASP A 257 -3.20 -33.99 -19.65
N GLY A 258 -2.03 -33.87 -20.27
CA GLY A 258 -1.74 -32.84 -21.27
C GLY A 258 -2.67 -32.86 -22.49
N LYS A 259 -3.27 -34.02 -22.80
CA LYS A 259 -4.23 -34.22 -23.89
C LYS A 259 -5.68 -33.85 -23.50
N ARG A 260 -6.00 -33.72 -22.21
CA ARG A 260 -7.34 -33.34 -21.71
C ARG A 260 -7.71 -31.95 -22.25
N LYS A 261 -8.93 -31.79 -22.76
CA LYS A 261 -9.48 -30.49 -23.19
C LYS A 261 -10.25 -29.84 -22.06
N PHE A 262 -10.15 -28.52 -21.97
CA PHE A 262 -10.97 -27.74 -21.05
C PHE A 262 -12.45 -27.88 -21.40
N LYS A 263 -13.26 -28.16 -20.39
CA LYS A 263 -14.73 -28.17 -20.47
C LYS A 263 -15.27 -27.59 -19.17
N PRO A 264 -16.11 -26.53 -19.22
CA PRO A 264 -16.75 -26.00 -18.03
C PRO A 264 -17.53 -27.09 -17.29
N THR A 265 -17.50 -27.05 -15.97
CA THR A 265 -18.34 -27.92 -15.14
C THR A 265 -19.82 -27.52 -15.29
N ALA A 266 -20.73 -28.41 -14.87
CA ALA A 266 -22.15 -28.08 -14.82
C ALA A 266 -22.40 -26.83 -13.96
N LYS A 267 -21.78 -26.73 -12.77
CA LYS A 267 -21.89 -25.57 -11.88
C LYS A 267 -21.39 -24.28 -12.53
N GLU A 268 -20.24 -24.32 -13.18
CA GLU A 268 -19.69 -23.15 -13.90
C GLU A 268 -20.57 -22.72 -15.07
N SER A 269 -21.29 -23.66 -15.70
CA SER A 269 -22.21 -23.40 -16.81
C SER A 269 -23.57 -22.85 -16.36
N LEU A 270 -23.94 -23.04 -15.09
CA LEU A 270 -25.20 -22.52 -14.52
C LEU A 270 -25.14 -21.01 -14.25
N LEU A 271 -23.94 -20.43 -14.14
CA LEU A 271 -23.80 -18.99 -13.96
C LEU A 271 -24.08 -18.28 -15.29
N ASN A 272 -25.21 -17.59 -15.37
CA ASN A 272 -25.55 -16.76 -16.53
C ASN A 272 -24.59 -15.57 -16.61
N THR A 273 -23.55 -15.66 -17.42
CA THR A 273 -22.59 -14.56 -17.55
C THR A 273 -23.13 -13.38 -18.35
N ASP A 274 -24.21 -13.55 -19.10
CA ASP A 274 -24.80 -12.47 -19.89
C ASP A 274 -25.62 -11.51 -19.01
N SER A 275 -25.85 -11.85 -17.73
CA SER A 275 -26.54 -10.97 -16.77
C SER A 275 -25.64 -9.95 -16.07
N PHE A 276 -24.31 -10.01 -16.24
CA PHE A 276 -23.42 -9.01 -15.67
C PHE A 276 -23.51 -7.73 -16.50
N GLU A 277 -24.11 -6.67 -15.98
CA GLU A 277 -24.37 -5.47 -16.78
C GLU A 277 -23.13 -4.56 -16.90
N SER A 278 -22.23 -4.60 -15.92
CA SER A 278 -20.98 -3.82 -15.88
C SER A 278 -19.94 -4.42 -14.92
N CYS A 279 -18.69 -3.95 -14.97
CA CYS A 279 -17.66 -4.37 -14.02
C CYS A 279 -18.01 -4.05 -12.54
N THR A 280 -18.90 -3.09 -12.28
CA THR A 280 -19.27 -2.67 -10.91
C THR A 280 -19.75 -3.84 -10.04
N ASP A 281 -20.41 -4.84 -10.61
CA ASP A 281 -20.90 -6.01 -9.88
C ASP A 281 -19.75 -6.85 -9.27
N LEU A 282 -18.62 -6.90 -9.98
CA LEU A 282 -17.42 -7.58 -9.52
C LEU A 282 -16.55 -6.66 -8.66
N GLU A 283 -16.36 -5.41 -9.09
CA GLU A 283 -15.54 -4.41 -8.40
C GLU A 283 -16.07 -4.11 -7.00
N SER A 284 -17.39 -4.05 -6.80
CA SER A 284 -18.03 -3.83 -5.50
C SER A 284 -17.92 -5.01 -4.53
N ARG A 285 -17.55 -6.20 -5.01
CA ARG A 285 -17.21 -7.36 -4.15
C ARG A 285 -15.76 -7.32 -3.70
N ILE A 286 -14.87 -6.72 -4.48
CA ILE A 286 -13.45 -6.59 -4.15
C ILE A 286 -13.21 -5.34 -3.30
N TYR A 287 -13.81 -4.22 -3.69
CA TYR A 287 -13.65 -2.92 -3.04
C TYR A 287 -14.95 -2.50 -2.36
N LYS A 288 -15.41 -3.32 -1.42
CA LYS A 288 -16.70 -3.10 -0.72
C LYS A 288 -16.77 -1.78 0.04
N TRP A 289 -15.62 -1.22 0.41
CA TRP A 289 -15.49 0.06 1.09
C TRP A 289 -15.68 1.28 0.17
N LEU A 290 -15.68 1.11 -1.16
CA LEU A 290 -15.89 2.21 -2.10
C LEU A 290 -17.37 2.53 -2.28
N SER A 291 -17.68 3.83 -2.36
CA SER A 291 -18.99 4.32 -2.81
C SER A 291 -19.10 4.42 -4.34
N PHE A 292 -17.99 4.21 -5.07
CA PHE A 292 -17.88 4.39 -6.52
C PHE A 292 -18.14 5.81 -7.01
N SER A 293 -17.93 6.80 -6.14
CA SER A 293 -17.95 8.23 -6.46
C SER A 293 -16.53 8.79 -6.55
N PHE A 294 -16.33 9.80 -7.41
CA PHE A 294 -15.07 10.55 -7.45
C PHE A 294 -14.92 11.47 -6.24
N PRO A 295 -13.68 11.78 -5.81
CA PRO A 295 -13.44 12.85 -4.83
C PRO A 295 -13.93 14.21 -5.33
N ILE A 296 -14.12 15.14 -4.40
CA ILE A 296 -14.42 16.54 -4.71
C ILE A 296 -13.11 17.32 -4.66
N TYR A 297 -12.79 18.02 -5.75
CA TYR A 297 -11.57 18.82 -5.90
C TYR A 297 -11.93 20.30 -5.84
N GLU A 298 -11.43 21.00 -4.84
CA GLU A 298 -11.65 22.43 -4.63
C GLU A 298 -10.33 23.18 -4.82
N ARG A 299 -10.27 24.04 -5.83
CA ARG A 299 -9.10 24.89 -6.10
C ARG A 299 -9.00 26.00 -5.06
N PHE A 300 -7.81 26.57 -4.84
CA PHE A 300 -7.63 27.74 -3.96
C PHE A 300 -8.54 28.95 -4.29
N THR A 301 -9.10 29.02 -5.50
CA THR A 301 -10.06 30.05 -5.94
C THR A 301 -11.50 29.79 -5.51
N GLY A 302 -11.79 28.61 -4.93
CA GLY A 302 -13.15 28.12 -4.65
C GLY A 302 -13.82 27.42 -5.83
N GLU A 303 -13.11 27.21 -6.95
CA GLU A 303 -13.62 26.42 -8.08
C GLU A 303 -13.70 24.93 -7.69
N ILE A 304 -14.85 24.30 -7.95
CA ILE A 304 -15.10 22.90 -7.59
C ILE A 304 -15.22 22.04 -8.84
N VAL A 305 -14.49 20.92 -8.87
CA VAL A 305 -14.55 19.88 -9.90
C VAL A 305 -14.89 18.53 -9.24
N LEU A 306 -15.80 17.77 -9.87
CA LEU A 306 -16.32 16.49 -9.35
C LEU A 306 -15.63 15.26 -9.96
N THR A 307 -14.52 15.45 -10.64
CA THR A 307 -13.65 14.41 -11.21
C THR A 307 -12.20 14.91 -11.15
N PRO A 308 -11.17 14.04 -11.25
CA PRO A 308 -9.79 14.49 -11.36
C PRO A 308 -9.65 15.62 -12.41
N PRO A 309 -9.15 16.81 -12.02
CA PRO A 309 -9.02 17.94 -12.92
C PRO A 309 -7.97 17.68 -14.00
N ASP A 310 -8.15 18.31 -15.16
CA ASP A 310 -7.11 18.39 -16.18
C ASP A 310 -6.18 19.55 -15.80
N LEU A 311 -5.05 19.24 -15.17
CA LEU A 311 -4.16 20.22 -14.57
C LEU A 311 -3.50 21.13 -15.62
N SER A 312 -3.45 20.71 -16.88
CA SER A 312 -2.90 21.51 -17.99
C SER A 312 -3.63 22.82 -18.23
N LYS A 313 -4.86 22.95 -17.69
CA LYS A 313 -5.66 24.17 -17.72
C LYS A 313 -5.30 25.17 -16.62
N TYR A 314 -4.56 24.72 -15.60
CA TYR A 314 -4.31 25.49 -14.37
C TYR A 314 -2.81 25.73 -14.11
N VAL A 315 -1.95 24.87 -14.64
CA VAL A 315 -0.49 24.92 -14.43
C VAL A 315 0.23 25.12 -15.76
N TYR A 316 1.13 26.09 -15.82
CA TYR A 316 1.82 26.49 -17.06
C TYR A 316 3.25 25.98 -17.19
N HIS A 317 3.72 25.15 -16.24
CA HIS A 317 5.07 24.58 -16.21
C HIS A 317 5.11 23.26 -17.00
N PRO A 318 5.77 23.17 -18.18
CA PRO A 318 5.77 21.97 -19.02
C PRO A 318 6.35 20.71 -18.33
N GLU A 319 7.28 20.89 -17.40
CA GLU A 319 7.90 19.82 -16.60
C GLU A 319 6.88 19.04 -15.78
N VAL A 320 5.76 19.67 -15.39
CA VAL A 320 4.65 19.03 -14.68
C VAL A 320 3.97 17.97 -15.55
N PHE A 321 3.96 18.14 -16.86
CA PHE A 321 3.27 17.25 -17.81
C PHE A 321 4.20 16.33 -18.58
N LYS A 322 5.50 16.33 -18.25
CA LYS A 322 6.48 15.44 -18.86
C LYS A 322 6.53 14.11 -18.08
N PRO A 323 5.90 13.03 -18.56
CA PRO A 323 5.87 11.77 -17.83
C PRO A 323 7.28 11.20 -17.72
N THR A 324 7.57 10.58 -16.58
CA THR A 324 8.87 9.90 -16.38
C THR A 324 9.02 8.69 -17.30
N ASN A 325 7.92 7.96 -17.56
CA ASN A 325 7.89 6.83 -18.48
C ASN A 325 6.91 7.06 -19.64
N GLN A 326 7.40 7.71 -20.71
CA GLN A 326 6.59 8.03 -21.90
C GLN A 326 5.92 6.79 -22.52
N LYS A 327 6.64 5.66 -22.59
CA LYS A 327 6.11 4.42 -23.19
C LYS A 327 4.89 3.87 -22.42
N VAL A 328 4.91 3.97 -21.10
CA VAL A 328 3.80 3.50 -20.24
C VAL A 328 2.66 4.51 -20.26
N HIS A 329 2.97 5.81 -20.19
CA HIS A 329 2.01 6.89 -20.38
C HIS A 329 1.22 6.72 -21.68
N ASP A 330 1.93 6.56 -22.80
CA ASP A 330 1.31 6.42 -24.12
C ASP A 330 0.51 5.13 -24.28
N ALA A 331 0.78 4.09 -23.49
CA ALA A 331 0.06 2.81 -23.59
C ALA A 331 -1.21 2.74 -22.71
N ARG A 332 -1.39 3.69 -21.78
CA ARG A 332 -2.52 3.72 -20.83
C ARG A 332 -3.85 3.84 -21.58
N GLY A 333 -4.79 2.94 -21.27
CA GLY A 333 -6.14 2.94 -21.87
C GLY A 333 -6.19 2.59 -23.36
N LYS A 334 -5.09 2.12 -23.97
CA LYS A 334 -5.00 1.84 -25.42
C LYS A 334 -5.10 0.37 -25.81
N ALA A 335 -5.28 -0.57 -24.88
CA ALA A 335 -5.40 -2.00 -25.21
C ALA A 335 -6.74 -2.41 -25.86
N GLY A 336 -7.69 -1.49 -26.00
CA GLY A 336 -9.07 -1.80 -26.42
C GLY A 336 -9.92 -2.29 -25.24
N LYS A 337 -11.14 -2.76 -25.53
CA LYS A 337 -12.05 -3.26 -24.49
C LYS A 337 -11.54 -4.60 -23.93
N ILE A 338 -11.59 -4.76 -22.61
CA ILE A 338 -11.29 -6.02 -21.93
C ILE A 338 -12.35 -7.03 -22.33
N ASN A 339 -12.01 -8.08 -23.07
CA ASN A 339 -12.98 -9.11 -23.46
C ASN A 339 -13.30 -10.01 -22.25
N SER A 340 -14.32 -9.67 -21.48
CA SER A 340 -14.75 -10.47 -20.33
C SER A 340 -16.27 -10.52 -20.28
N LYS A 341 -16.81 -11.73 -20.02
CA LYS A 341 -18.25 -11.91 -19.87
C LYS A 341 -18.72 -11.42 -18.51
N LEU A 342 -17.91 -11.58 -17.45
CA LEU A 342 -18.24 -11.13 -16.10
C LEU A 342 -18.29 -9.61 -15.92
N THR A 343 -17.73 -8.86 -16.86
CA THR A 343 -17.75 -7.38 -16.83
C THR A 343 -18.54 -6.78 -17.99
N ASN A 344 -19.10 -7.61 -18.87
CA ASN A 344 -19.67 -7.22 -20.17
C ASN A 344 -18.74 -6.31 -20.98
N SER A 345 -17.44 -6.57 -20.86
CA SER A 345 -16.37 -5.79 -21.49
C SER A 345 -16.42 -4.28 -21.23
N LYS A 346 -16.97 -3.87 -20.07
CA LYS A 346 -17.05 -2.47 -19.64
C LYS A 346 -15.96 -2.15 -18.61
N ALA A 347 -15.41 -0.95 -18.70
CA ALA A 347 -14.38 -0.46 -17.78
C ALA A 347 -14.91 -0.30 -16.35
N CYS A 348 -14.12 -0.72 -15.38
CA CYS A 348 -14.38 -0.56 -13.94
C CYS A 348 -14.21 0.91 -13.51
N PHE A 349 -14.76 1.29 -12.35
CA PHE A 349 -14.63 2.64 -11.80
C PHE A 349 -13.18 3.03 -11.56
N LEU A 350 -12.39 2.19 -10.89
CA LEU A 350 -10.98 2.47 -10.57
C LEU A 350 -10.13 2.58 -11.84
N GLN A 351 -10.47 1.83 -12.90
CA GLN A 351 -9.84 1.99 -14.20
C GLN A 351 -10.16 3.36 -14.83
N ARG A 352 -11.42 3.81 -14.77
CA ARG A 352 -11.80 5.15 -15.23
C ARG A 352 -11.12 6.26 -14.41
N PHE A 353 -10.95 6.05 -13.11
CA PHE A 353 -10.19 6.96 -12.24
C PHE A 353 -8.73 7.04 -12.67
N LYS A 354 -8.04 5.90 -12.77
CA LYS A 354 -6.65 5.80 -13.22
C LYS A 354 -6.42 6.52 -14.56
N ASN A 355 -7.34 6.36 -15.51
CA ASN A 355 -7.22 6.95 -16.84
C ASN A 355 -7.51 8.46 -16.90
N LYS A 356 -7.97 9.07 -15.79
CA LYS A 356 -8.13 10.53 -15.66
C LYS A 356 -6.96 11.21 -14.95
N MET A 357 -6.07 10.45 -14.31
CA MET A 357 -4.90 11.00 -13.63
C MET A 357 -3.95 11.65 -14.64
N ASN A 358 -3.37 12.80 -14.31
CA ASN A 358 -2.46 13.52 -15.21
C ASN A 358 -1.43 14.34 -14.44
N GLY A 359 -0.29 14.60 -15.07
CA GLY A 359 0.76 15.46 -14.53
C GLY A 359 1.45 14.94 -13.27
N LYS A 360 2.34 15.78 -12.74
CA LYS A 360 3.16 15.55 -11.55
C LYS A 360 2.77 16.51 -10.44
N GLY A 361 2.80 16.08 -9.18
CA GLY A 361 2.44 16.98 -8.08
C GLY A 361 2.91 16.55 -6.70
N ILE A 362 2.65 17.39 -5.72
CA ILE A 362 2.93 17.16 -4.30
C ILE A 362 1.61 16.84 -3.61
N VAL A 363 1.59 15.80 -2.79
CA VAL A 363 0.39 15.36 -2.07
C VAL A 363 0.65 15.45 -0.58
N LEU A 364 -0.33 15.97 0.15
CA LEU A 364 -0.32 16.03 1.61
C LEU A 364 -1.59 15.36 2.16
N SER A 365 -1.47 14.70 3.31
CA SER A 365 -2.61 14.19 4.09
C SER A 365 -2.68 14.91 5.42
N ILE A 366 -3.53 15.93 5.54
CA ILE A 366 -3.57 16.78 6.74
C ILE A 366 -4.97 16.88 7.36
N GLY A 367 -4.99 17.29 8.62
CA GLY A 367 -6.18 17.83 9.29
C GLY A 367 -5.81 19.13 9.99
N ASP A 368 -6.77 19.77 10.67
CA ASP A 368 -6.58 21.09 11.30
C ASP A 368 -5.32 21.19 12.19
N LYS A 369 -4.98 20.12 12.91
CA LYS A 369 -3.80 20.08 13.79
C LYS A 369 -2.45 20.22 13.06
N HIS A 370 -2.38 19.92 11.76
CA HIS A 370 -1.14 19.96 10.97
C HIS A 370 -0.99 21.26 10.15
N VAL A 371 -1.94 22.20 10.25
CA VAL A 371 -1.98 23.41 9.41
C VAL A 371 -0.75 24.28 9.63
N ASN A 372 -0.24 24.36 10.86
CA ASN A 372 0.95 25.15 11.16
C ASN A 372 2.17 24.63 10.39
N ASP A 373 2.41 23.32 10.39
CA ASP A 373 3.56 22.75 9.68
C ASP A 373 3.34 22.78 8.17
N THR A 374 2.08 22.62 7.71
CA THR A 374 1.74 22.79 6.29
C THR A 374 2.05 24.20 5.79
N VAL A 375 1.78 25.24 6.57
CA VAL A 375 2.12 26.64 6.22
C VAL A 375 3.63 26.80 6.08
N LYS A 376 4.42 26.27 7.04
CA LYS A 376 5.89 26.31 6.98
C LYS A 376 6.43 25.55 5.77
N LEU A 377 5.87 24.37 5.47
CA LEU A 377 6.21 23.58 4.30
C LEU A 377 5.91 24.33 3.00
N ILE A 378 4.76 25.02 2.91
CA ILE A 378 4.43 25.85 1.73
C ILE A 378 5.45 26.97 1.57
N HIS A 379 5.81 27.69 2.64
CA HIS A 379 6.84 28.72 2.57
C HIS A 379 8.19 28.16 2.09
N LEU A 380 8.59 27.00 2.62
CA LEU A 380 9.78 26.28 2.18
C LEU A 380 9.71 25.89 0.70
N LEU A 381 8.57 25.34 0.22
CA LEU A 381 8.38 25.00 -1.19
C LEU A 381 8.50 26.22 -2.11
N ARG A 382 8.03 27.39 -1.66
CA ARG A 382 8.23 28.65 -2.38
C ARG A 382 9.70 29.03 -2.45
N ALA A 383 10.43 28.91 -1.34
CA ALA A 383 11.88 29.13 -1.28
C ALA A 383 12.70 28.08 -2.06
N LEU A 384 12.13 26.90 -2.32
CA LEU A 384 12.70 25.87 -3.20
C LEU A 384 12.37 26.09 -4.69
N ASN A 385 11.75 27.22 -5.04
CA ASN A 385 11.27 27.51 -6.39
C ASN A 385 10.35 26.40 -6.94
N ASN A 386 9.41 25.90 -6.13
CA ASN A 386 8.53 24.82 -6.55
C ASN A 386 7.55 25.26 -7.65
N LYS A 387 7.46 24.42 -8.68
CA LYS A 387 6.61 24.56 -9.87
C LYS A 387 5.46 23.56 -9.93
N PHE A 388 5.47 22.56 -9.05
CA PHE A 388 4.50 21.47 -9.05
C PHE A 388 3.27 21.83 -8.20
N PRO A 389 2.04 21.55 -8.67
CA PRO A 389 0.82 21.77 -7.88
C PRO A 389 0.81 20.92 -6.61
N ILE A 390 0.10 21.41 -5.59
CA ILE A 390 -0.05 20.79 -4.27
C ILE A 390 -1.50 20.36 -4.09
N GLU A 391 -1.75 19.08 -3.84
CA GLU A 391 -3.05 18.56 -3.43
C GLU A 391 -3.03 18.15 -1.97
N ILE A 392 -3.93 18.76 -1.21
CA ILE A 392 -4.17 18.46 0.20
C ILE A 392 -5.39 17.55 0.27
N VAL A 393 -5.14 16.26 0.47
CA VAL A 393 -6.18 15.24 0.55
C VAL A 393 -6.64 15.10 2.00
N TYR A 394 -7.95 15.15 2.21
CA TYR A 394 -8.53 15.09 3.54
C TYR A 394 -9.85 14.33 3.55
N ASN A 395 -10.07 13.58 4.62
CA ASN A 395 -11.31 12.85 4.87
C ASN A 395 -12.20 13.68 5.82
N GLY A 396 -12.89 14.68 5.27
CA GLY A 396 -13.81 15.56 6.00
C GLY A 396 -13.16 16.76 6.71
N GLY A 397 -12.39 16.52 7.79
CA GLY A 397 -12.09 17.51 8.84
C GLY A 397 -11.01 18.58 8.59
N ILE A 398 -11.20 19.48 7.61
CA ILE A 398 -10.42 20.73 7.53
C ILE A 398 -11.36 21.93 7.55
N SER A 399 -11.13 22.87 8.47
CA SER A 399 -11.96 24.07 8.60
C SER A 399 -11.67 25.10 7.51
N GLU A 400 -12.65 25.95 7.19
CA GLU A 400 -12.46 27.07 6.26
C GLU A 400 -11.37 28.06 6.73
N ALA A 401 -11.22 28.23 8.05
CA ALA A 401 -10.12 29.03 8.61
C ALA A 401 -8.75 28.40 8.29
N SER A 402 -8.63 27.08 8.43
CA SER A 402 -7.43 26.33 8.07
C SER A 402 -7.12 26.42 6.57
N LYS A 403 -8.11 26.22 5.71
CA LYS A 403 -7.96 26.41 4.25
C LYS A 403 -7.48 27.82 3.93
N SER A 404 -8.10 28.84 4.53
CA SER A 404 -7.73 30.24 4.33
C SER A 404 -6.27 30.52 4.69
N ARG A 405 -5.77 29.97 5.81
CA ARG A 405 -4.36 30.09 6.21
C ARG A 405 -3.41 29.47 5.19
N ILE A 406 -3.74 28.28 4.70
CA ILE A 406 -2.97 27.57 3.67
C ILE A 406 -2.95 28.36 2.36
N VAL A 407 -4.11 28.83 1.91
CA VAL A 407 -4.22 29.65 0.68
C VAL A 407 -3.43 30.95 0.84
N THR A 408 -3.48 31.59 2.00
CA THR A 408 -2.71 32.78 2.31
C THR A 408 -1.21 32.51 2.17
N ALA A 409 -0.69 31.45 2.82
CA ALA A 409 0.71 31.05 2.72
C ALA A 409 1.14 30.75 1.27
N ALA A 410 0.25 30.17 0.46
CA ALA A 410 0.51 29.81 -0.92
C ALA A 410 0.46 30.98 -1.91
N ARG A 411 -0.40 31.98 -1.67
CA ARG A 411 -0.79 33.00 -2.66
C ARG A 411 -0.38 34.41 -2.30
N GLN A 412 -0.15 34.71 -1.02
CA GLN A 412 0.28 36.04 -0.59
C GLN A 412 1.64 36.38 -1.21
N ARG A 413 1.81 37.65 -1.59
CA ARG A 413 3.10 38.16 -2.06
C ARG A 413 4.16 37.96 -0.98
N PHE A 414 5.29 37.38 -1.34
CA PHE A 414 6.34 36.99 -0.39
C PHE A 414 7.66 37.61 -0.82
N ILE A 415 7.96 38.78 -0.27
CA ILE A 415 9.12 39.61 -0.65
C ILE A 415 10.11 39.84 0.50
N ASP A 416 9.63 39.70 1.74
CA ASP A 416 10.46 39.85 2.93
C ASP A 416 11.23 38.54 3.10
N LEU A 417 12.54 38.59 2.82
CA LEU A 417 13.42 37.44 2.90
C LEU A 417 14.43 37.63 4.02
N PRO A 418 14.76 36.56 4.76
CA PRO A 418 15.67 36.61 5.89
C PRO A 418 17.08 37.03 5.44
N SER A 419 17.87 37.56 6.38
CA SER A 419 19.23 38.03 6.09
C SER A 419 20.15 36.97 5.49
N SER A 420 19.89 35.68 5.76
CA SER A 420 20.57 34.52 5.18
C SER A 420 20.44 34.45 3.66
N PHE A 421 19.36 34.98 3.06
CA PHE A 421 19.18 35.07 1.62
C PHE A 421 20.36 35.75 0.91
N LYS A 422 20.95 36.78 1.52
CA LYS A 422 22.08 37.54 0.94
C LYS A 422 23.28 36.65 0.63
N LYS A 423 23.47 35.56 1.38
CA LYS A 423 24.56 34.59 1.16
C LYS A 423 24.30 33.69 -0.04
N ILE A 424 23.03 33.37 -0.33
CA ILE A 424 22.65 32.38 -1.34
C ILE A 424 22.08 32.98 -2.62
N ALA A 425 21.79 34.28 -2.66
CA ALA A 425 21.15 34.95 -3.79
C ALA A 425 21.84 34.67 -5.14
N HIS A 426 23.18 34.61 -5.15
CA HIS A 426 23.99 34.35 -6.34
C HIS A 426 24.01 32.88 -6.80
N HIS A 427 23.43 31.96 -6.02
CA HIS A 427 23.32 30.54 -6.34
C HIS A 427 21.94 30.14 -6.88
N LEU A 428 20.97 31.04 -6.79
CA LEU A 428 19.58 30.79 -7.19
C LEU A 428 19.41 31.08 -8.69
N PRO A 429 18.43 30.43 -9.35
CA PRO A 429 18.19 30.63 -10.77
C PRO A 429 17.64 32.03 -11.06
N ASP A 430 17.78 32.48 -12.31
CA ASP A 430 17.28 33.79 -12.74
C ASP A 430 15.75 33.93 -12.58
N ASP A 431 15.02 32.81 -12.68
CA ASP A 431 13.56 32.72 -12.52
C ASP A 431 13.10 32.50 -11.07
N TYR A 432 13.96 32.79 -10.08
CA TYR A 432 13.65 32.55 -8.66
C TYR A 432 12.52 33.43 -8.13
N PHE A 433 12.37 34.64 -8.68
CA PHE A 433 11.31 35.55 -8.33
C PHE A 433 10.23 35.56 -9.41
N ASP A 434 8.97 35.67 -8.99
CA ASP A 434 7.84 35.87 -9.89
C ASP A 434 7.99 37.21 -10.62
N ASP A 435 7.97 37.18 -11.95
CA ASP A 435 8.15 38.37 -12.79
C ASP A 435 7.09 39.46 -12.54
N SER A 436 5.89 39.07 -12.09
CA SER A 436 4.75 39.98 -11.95
C SER A 436 4.71 40.72 -10.61
N ASP A 437 5.13 40.07 -9.52
CA ASP A 437 5.09 40.67 -8.18
C ASP A 437 6.43 40.71 -7.44
N HIS A 438 7.51 40.22 -8.06
CA HIS A 438 8.87 40.17 -7.54
C HIS A 438 9.02 39.42 -6.20
N GLY A 439 8.06 38.57 -5.82
CA GLY A 439 8.14 37.71 -4.65
C GLY A 439 8.50 36.26 -5.00
N LEU A 440 8.65 35.41 -3.98
CA LEU A 440 8.79 33.96 -4.17
C LEU A 440 7.56 33.40 -4.91
N PRO A 441 7.74 32.36 -5.77
CA PRO A 441 6.69 31.87 -6.66
C PRO A 441 5.44 31.45 -5.89
N LYS A 442 4.27 31.85 -6.38
CA LYS A 442 2.99 31.44 -5.78
C LYS A 442 2.70 29.97 -6.09
N GLN A 443 2.07 29.29 -5.13
CA GLN A 443 1.79 27.85 -5.24
C GLN A 443 0.36 27.59 -5.72
N GLU A 444 0.18 26.59 -6.57
CA GLU A 444 -1.13 26.11 -7.03
C GLU A 444 -1.63 25.04 -6.03
N VAL A 445 -2.63 25.39 -5.22
CA VAL A 445 -3.15 24.52 -4.14
C VAL A 445 -4.57 24.06 -4.43
N TRP A 446 -4.81 22.78 -4.17
CA TRP A 446 -6.11 22.11 -4.29
C TRP A 446 -6.42 21.36 -2.99
N PHE A 447 -7.68 21.41 -2.56
CA PHE A 447 -8.22 20.64 -1.44
C PHE A 447 -9.05 19.49 -2.01
N VAL A 448 -8.68 18.25 -1.68
CA VAL A 448 -9.31 17.04 -2.21
C VAL A 448 -10.08 16.34 -1.11
N ASN A 449 -11.40 16.49 -1.11
CA ASN A 449 -12.26 15.82 -0.15
C ASN A 449 -12.59 14.41 -0.61
N VAL A 450 -12.16 13.41 0.17
CA VAL A 450 -12.39 11.99 -0.11
C VAL A 450 -13.53 11.39 0.71
N GLN A 451 -14.21 12.15 1.56
CA GLN A 451 -15.24 11.60 2.44
C GLN A 451 -16.38 10.88 1.68
N ASN A 452 -16.74 11.38 0.50
CA ASN A 452 -17.81 10.83 -0.32
C ASN A 452 -17.39 9.56 -1.10
N VAL A 453 -16.10 9.24 -1.21
CA VAL A 453 -15.61 8.04 -1.92
C VAL A 453 -15.66 6.80 -1.05
N ILE A 454 -15.74 6.99 0.28
CA ILE A 454 -15.81 5.93 1.27
C ILE A 454 -17.28 5.64 1.57
N HIS A 455 -17.67 4.38 1.41
CA HIS A 455 -18.99 3.91 1.80
C HIS A 455 -19.18 4.03 3.32
N ASP A 456 -20.36 4.50 3.76
CA ASP A 456 -20.62 4.90 5.15
C ASP A 456 -20.22 3.84 6.19
N ASN A 457 -20.56 2.57 5.93
CA ASN A 457 -20.22 1.42 6.78
C ASN A 457 -18.72 1.18 7.03
N TYR A 458 -17.82 1.89 6.33
CA TYR A 458 -16.37 1.67 6.40
C TYR A 458 -15.57 2.94 6.71
N LYS A 459 -16.23 4.07 7.01
CA LYS A 459 -15.55 5.34 7.34
C LYS A 459 -14.57 5.21 8.51
N GLU A 460 -14.91 4.40 9.51
CA GLU A 460 -14.08 4.15 10.70
C GLU A 460 -12.79 3.36 10.41
N LYS A 461 -12.65 2.77 9.21
CA LYS A 461 -11.43 2.07 8.79
C LYS A 461 -10.31 2.99 8.33
N PHE A 462 -10.60 4.28 8.21
CA PHE A 462 -9.68 5.30 7.70
C PHE A 462 -9.36 6.36 8.75
N ASP A 463 -8.97 5.92 9.95
CA ASP A 463 -8.48 6.80 11.01
C ASP A 463 -6.95 6.96 10.96
N LYS A 464 -6.45 8.03 11.58
CA LYS A 464 -5.01 8.27 11.78
C LYS A 464 -4.18 8.08 10.50
N PHE A 465 -3.22 7.15 10.52
CA PHE A 465 -2.26 6.89 9.44
C PHE A 465 -2.92 6.44 8.13
N ALA A 466 -4.11 5.83 8.18
CA ALA A 466 -4.81 5.35 7.00
C ALA A 466 -5.22 6.48 6.02
N ASN A 467 -5.25 7.73 6.49
CA ASN A 467 -5.49 8.90 5.63
C ASN A 467 -4.38 9.11 4.59
N LYS A 468 -3.13 8.74 4.90
CA LYS A 468 -2.03 8.80 3.92
C LYS A 468 -2.28 7.88 2.73
N PHE A 469 -2.88 6.71 2.98
CA PHE A 469 -3.25 5.79 1.90
C PHE A 469 -4.33 6.43 1.02
N LEU A 470 -5.40 7.00 1.61
CA LEU A 470 -6.41 7.74 0.83
C LEU A 470 -5.79 8.84 -0.02
N ALA A 471 -4.81 9.57 0.52
CA ALA A 471 -4.06 10.59 -0.21
C ALA A 471 -3.27 9.99 -1.39
N ALA A 472 -2.58 8.87 -1.18
CA ALA A 472 -1.87 8.15 -2.24
C ALA A 472 -2.81 7.69 -3.38
N LEU A 473 -4.03 7.27 -3.05
CA LEU A 473 -4.99 6.74 -4.03
C LEU A 473 -5.83 7.81 -4.74
N PHE A 474 -6.30 8.84 -4.04
CA PHE A 474 -7.36 9.71 -4.54
C PHE A 474 -6.93 11.13 -4.93
N ASN A 475 -5.64 11.46 -4.88
CA ASN A 475 -5.13 12.66 -5.56
C ASN A 475 -5.32 12.54 -7.11
N SER A 476 -5.14 13.62 -7.87
CA SER A 476 -5.34 13.63 -9.34
C SER A 476 -4.08 13.35 -10.15
N PHE A 477 -2.90 13.31 -9.53
CA PHE A 477 -1.63 13.26 -10.24
C PHE A 477 -1.28 11.89 -10.82
N GLU A 478 -0.73 11.83 -12.04
CA GLU A 478 -0.19 10.55 -12.54
C GLU A 478 1.02 10.10 -11.71
N GLU A 479 1.88 11.05 -11.37
CA GLU A 479 3.07 10.85 -10.55
C GLU A 479 3.05 11.84 -9.38
N TYR A 480 3.40 11.41 -8.18
CA TYR A 480 3.36 12.29 -7.03
C TYR A 480 4.54 12.11 -6.08
N ILE A 481 4.82 13.17 -5.32
CA ILE A 481 5.61 13.14 -4.09
C ILE A 481 4.62 13.30 -2.94
N LEU A 482 4.49 12.30 -2.07
CA LEU A 482 3.69 12.40 -0.86
C LEU A 482 4.62 12.79 0.29
N LEU A 483 4.23 13.82 1.04
CA LEU A 483 5.01 14.36 2.15
C LEU A 483 4.21 14.34 3.45
N ASP A 484 4.91 14.13 4.56
CA ASP A 484 4.41 14.51 5.88
C ASP A 484 4.49 16.02 6.06
N ALA A 485 3.62 16.57 6.91
CA ALA A 485 3.55 18.01 7.13
C ALA A 485 4.83 18.57 7.80
N ASP A 486 5.55 17.74 8.55
CA ASP A 486 6.80 18.05 9.23
C ASP A 486 8.06 17.58 8.48
N THR A 487 7.90 17.08 7.25
CA THR A 487 9.02 16.75 6.36
C THR A 487 9.64 18.01 5.76
N VAL A 488 10.95 18.14 5.88
CA VAL A 488 11.73 19.27 5.39
C VAL A 488 12.52 18.86 4.15
N LEU A 489 12.21 19.47 3.01
CA LEU A 489 12.96 19.29 1.76
C LEU A 489 14.16 20.23 1.70
N LEU A 490 15.28 19.75 1.16
CA LEU A 490 16.48 20.56 0.88
C LEU A 490 16.86 20.54 -0.61
N GLN A 491 16.11 19.78 -1.41
CA GLN A 491 16.17 19.76 -2.87
C GLN A 491 14.79 20.10 -3.43
N THR A 492 14.77 20.59 -4.67
CA THR A 492 13.51 20.92 -5.34
C THR A 492 12.67 19.66 -5.58
N PRO A 493 11.33 19.75 -5.63
CA PRO A 493 10.48 18.62 -6.01
C PRO A 493 10.86 17.99 -7.36
N GLU A 494 11.34 18.80 -8.32
CA GLU A 494 11.87 18.30 -9.60
C GLU A 494 13.04 17.31 -9.42
N TYR A 495 13.91 17.54 -8.43
CA TYR A 495 15.05 16.68 -8.14
C TYR A 495 14.61 15.23 -7.88
N PHE A 496 13.55 15.05 -7.09
CA PHE A 496 13.04 13.74 -6.71
C PHE A 496 12.45 12.97 -7.91
N PHE A 497 11.74 13.65 -8.81
CA PHE A 497 11.27 13.05 -10.07
C PHE A 497 12.42 12.71 -11.05
N ASN A 498 13.62 13.23 -10.81
CA ASN A 498 14.80 12.98 -11.65
C ASN A 498 15.82 12.00 -11.04
N LEU A 499 15.58 11.49 -9.82
CA LEU A 499 16.37 10.42 -9.23
C LEU A 499 16.45 9.23 -10.20
N MET A 500 17.65 8.69 -10.42
CA MET A 500 17.87 7.58 -11.34
C MET A 500 17.08 6.34 -10.93
N GLY A 501 17.03 6.06 -9.61
CA GLY A 501 16.22 4.97 -9.06
C GLY A 501 14.74 5.13 -9.38
N TYR A 502 14.20 6.34 -9.18
CA TYR A 502 12.81 6.65 -9.50
C TYR A 502 12.53 6.52 -11.00
N LYS A 503 13.34 7.14 -11.85
CA LYS A 503 13.18 7.07 -13.32
C LYS A 503 13.21 5.65 -13.86
N LYS A 504 14.01 4.78 -13.23
CA LYS A 504 14.15 3.38 -13.63
C LYS A 504 12.95 2.54 -13.21
N ARG A 505 12.42 2.77 -12.00
CA ARG A 505 11.47 1.87 -11.34
C ARG A 505 10.04 2.39 -11.32
N GLY A 506 9.85 3.69 -11.18
CA GLY A 506 8.56 4.34 -10.97
C GLY A 506 8.17 4.50 -9.49
N ALA A 507 8.93 3.92 -8.55
CA ALA A 507 8.73 4.14 -7.12
C ALA A 507 10.08 4.28 -6.39
N TYR A 508 10.19 5.27 -5.50
CA TYR A 508 11.39 5.54 -4.71
C TYR A 508 11.06 5.73 -3.23
N PHE A 509 11.72 4.95 -2.37
CA PHE A 509 11.51 4.90 -0.92
C PHE A 509 12.79 5.15 -0.15
N TYR A 510 12.69 5.48 1.13
CA TYR A 510 13.83 5.79 2.00
C TYR A 510 13.88 4.83 3.17
N LYS A 511 15.09 4.43 3.56
CA LYS A 511 15.28 3.51 4.69
C LYS A 511 15.38 4.29 6.01
N ASP A 512 14.72 3.80 7.05
CA ASP A 512 14.75 4.38 8.41
C ASP A 512 16.10 4.12 9.10
N ARG A 513 16.25 4.61 10.34
CA ARG A 513 17.39 4.38 11.23
C ARG A 513 17.62 2.88 11.42
N THR A 514 18.87 2.48 11.52
CA THR A 514 19.30 1.10 11.80
C THR A 514 19.26 0.76 13.29
N ALA A 515 18.23 1.22 13.99
CA ALA A 515 18.02 0.89 15.41
C ALA A 515 17.76 -0.62 15.56
N PRO A 516 18.36 -1.32 16.55
CA PRO A 516 18.33 -2.77 16.65
C PRO A 516 17.00 -3.30 17.24
N GLU A 517 15.90 -3.03 16.56
CA GLU A 517 14.58 -3.55 16.89
C GLU A 517 14.19 -4.62 15.86
N PHE A 518 13.99 -5.85 16.32
CA PHE A 518 13.73 -7.00 15.45
C PHE A 518 12.44 -7.73 15.83
N ARG A 519 11.67 -8.07 14.82
CA ARG A 519 10.47 -8.91 14.89
C ARG A 519 10.84 -10.40 15.04
N PRO A 520 9.95 -11.22 15.61
CA PRO A 520 10.12 -12.67 15.62
C PRO A 520 10.13 -13.24 14.19
N SER A 521 10.86 -14.34 13.98
CA SER A 521 11.02 -15.00 12.67
C SER A 521 9.69 -15.46 12.04
N GLY A 522 8.68 -15.74 12.85
CA GLY A 522 7.33 -16.06 12.38
C GLY A 522 6.71 -14.95 11.54
N ASP A 523 7.05 -13.68 11.81
CA ASP A 523 6.55 -12.55 11.02
C ASP A 523 7.15 -12.49 9.62
N THR A 524 8.43 -12.85 9.47
CA THR A 524 9.06 -12.99 8.16
C THR A 524 8.31 -14.02 7.31
N LYS A 525 8.06 -15.21 7.88
CA LYS A 525 7.31 -16.28 7.18
C LYS A 525 5.87 -15.86 6.87
N PHE A 526 5.24 -15.11 7.76
CA PHE A 526 3.92 -14.52 7.52
C PHE A 526 3.93 -13.62 6.29
N PHE A 527 4.87 -12.67 6.17
CA PHE A 527 4.94 -11.79 4.99
C PHE A 527 5.34 -12.52 3.71
N GLU A 528 6.25 -13.49 3.77
CA GLU A 528 6.58 -14.34 2.61
C GLU A 528 5.34 -15.05 2.06
N LYS A 529 4.47 -15.59 2.91
CA LYS A 529 3.22 -16.26 2.51
C LYS A 529 2.21 -15.34 1.82
N MET A 530 2.25 -14.03 2.08
CA MET A 530 1.33 -13.06 1.46
C MET A 530 1.75 -12.68 0.04
N THR A 531 3.04 -12.84 -0.29
CA THR A 531 3.57 -12.53 -1.63
C THR A 531 3.10 -13.54 -2.70
N PRO A 532 3.14 -13.21 -4.00
CA PRO A 532 2.55 -14.06 -5.03
C PRO A 532 3.15 -15.45 -5.10
N SER A 533 2.30 -16.43 -5.37
CA SER A 533 2.69 -17.83 -5.59
C SER A 533 3.11 -18.07 -7.04
N ILE A 534 3.77 -19.19 -7.32
CA ILE A 534 4.15 -19.52 -8.71
C ILE A 534 2.94 -19.69 -9.63
N ILE A 535 1.80 -20.13 -9.08
CA ILE A 535 0.57 -20.29 -9.87
C ILE A 535 -0.01 -18.93 -10.26
N ASP A 536 0.18 -17.86 -9.47
CA ASP A 536 -0.19 -16.50 -9.87
C ASP A 536 0.60 -16.04 -11.10
N HIS A 537 1.89 -16.38 -11.17
CA HIS A 537 2.73 -16.09 -12.34
C HIS A 537 2.24 -16.89 -13.55
N ALA A 538 2.08 -18.20 -13.40
CA ALA A 538 1.66 -19.06 -14.50
C ALA A 538 0.27 -18.69 -15.05
N MET A 539 -0.68 -18.34 -14.18
CA MET A 539 -2.05 -18.04 -14.59
C MET A 539 -2.20 -16.61 -15.11
N PHE A 540 -1.60 -15.64 -14.43
CA PHE A 540 -1.94 -14.23 -14.57
C PHE A 540 -0.75 -13.31 -14.87
N ASN A 541 0.47 -13.84 -15.05
CA ASN A 541 1.68 -13.04 -15.23
C ASN A 541 1.90 -12.04 -14.06
N ILE A 542 1.63 -12.50 -12.84
CA ILE A 542 1.93 -11.80 -11.60
C ILE A 542 3.25 -12.40 -11.07
N PRO A 543 4.38 -11.68 -11.15
CA PRO A 543 5.68 -12.20 -10.75
C PRO A 543 5.72 -12.61 -9.28
N ILE A 544 6.50 -13.65 -8.99
CA ILE A 544 6.92 -13.94 -7.61
C ILE A 544 8.00 -12.94 -7.18
N VAL A 545 8.10 -12.67 -5.89
CA VAL A 545 9.18 -11.84 -5.34
C VAL A 545 10.54 -12.55 -5.47
N THR A 546 11.59 -11.78 -5.68
CA THR A 546 12.96 -12.27 -5.84
C THR A 546 13.85 -11.81 -4.69
N SER A 547 15.16 -12.06 -4.79
CA SER A 547 16.15 -11.55 -3.83
C SER A 547 16.17 -10.01 -3.77
N HIS A 548 15.68 -9.30 -4.80
CA HIS A 548 15.51 -7.83 -4.75
C HIS A 548 14.67 -7.40 -3.53
N THR A 549 13.64 -8.17 -3.20
CA THR A 549 12.77 -7.93 -2.04
C THR A 549 13.19 -8.75 -0.82
N LEU A 550 13.50 -10.04 -1.00
CA LEU A 550 13.74 -10.97 0.11
C LEU A 550 15.07 -10.75 0.83
N ASP A 551 16.05 -10.10 0.19
CA ASP A 551 17.33 -9.75 0.83
C ASP A 551 17.25 -8.44 1.62
N LEU A 552 16.11 -7.75 1.62
CA LEU A 552 15.91 -6.56 2.44
C LEU A 552 15.90 -6.96 3.93
N SER A 553 16.58 -6.18 4.79
CA SER A 553 16.71 -6.48 6.22
C SER A 553 15.36 -6.59 6.96
N PHE A 554 14.27 -6.10 6.37
CA PHE A 554 12.91 -6.37 6.82
C PHE A 554 12.62 -7.89 6.90
N PHE A 555 12.99 -8.67 5.88
CA PHE A 555 12.80 -10.12 5.89
C PHE A 555 13.80 -10.83 6.82
N ASP A 556 14.90 -10.17 7.20
CA ASP A 556 15.74 -10.63 8.31
C ASP A 556 15.14 -10.36 9.69
N GLY A 557 14.07 -9.57 9.77
CA GLY A 557 13.31 -9.27 10.98
C GLY A 557 13.35 -7.79 11.38
N MET A 558 14.05 -6.89 10.67
CA MET A 558 14.18 -5.47 11.07
C MET A 558 12.80 -4.80 11.20
N GLY A 559 12.49 -4.33 12.41
CA GLY A 559 11.21 -3.75 12.84
C GLY A 559 10.84 -2.47 12.10
N HIS A 560 11.84 -1.60 11.90
CA HIS A 560 11.73 -0.32 11.20
C HIS A 560 12.71 -0.33 10.03
N PHE A 561 12.20 -0.49 8.82
CA PHE A 561 13.01 -0.54 7.60
C PHE A 561 12.80 0.68 6.71
N MET A 562 11.56 1.13 6.53
CA MET A 562 11.21 2.28 5.69
C MET A 562 10.85 3.51 6.54
N GLU A 563 11.23 4.69 6.06
CA GLU A 563 10.71 5.98 6.51
C GLU A 563 9.73 6.52 5.44
N SER A 564 8.52 6.92 5.86
CA SER A 564 7.40 7.31 4.98
C SER A 564 7.11 8.81 4.97
N GLY A 565 7.95 9.63 5.60
CA GLY A 565 7.86 11.10 5.51
C GLY A 565 7.94 11.64 4.07
N LEU A 566 8.59 10.90 3.16
CA LEU A 566 8.62 11.20 1.72
C LEU A 566 8.55 9.91 0.90
N VAL A 567 7.60 9.84 -0.04
CA VAL A 567 7.57 8.78 -1.07
C VAL A 567 7.32 9.38 -2.45
N VAL A 568 7.95 8.80 -3.48
CA VAL A 568 7.78 9.24 -4.88
C VAL A 568 7.24 8.08 -5.69
N ILE A 569 6.06 8.23 -6.31
CA ILE A 569 5.40 7.13 -7.02
C ILE A 569 4.77 7.59 -8.34
N ASP A 570 5.05 6.84 -9.41
CA ASP A 570 4.32 6.80 -10.68
C ASP A 570 3.15 5.82 -10.55
N ARG A 571 1.92 6.35 -10.46
CA ARG A 571 0.71 5.53 -10.32
C ARG A 571 0.31 4.84 -11.61
N ASN A 572 0.79 5.28 -12.77
CA ASN A 572 0.49 4.60 -14.02
C ASN A 572 1.19 3.23 -14.09
N LEU A 573 2.41 3.15 -13.55
CA LEU A 573 3.15 1.90 -13.35
C LEU A 573 2.59 1.06 -12.19
N HIS A 574 2.29 1.70 -11.05
CA HIS A 574 2.11 0.97 -9.78
C HIS A 574 0.69 1.02 -9.21
N PHE A 575 -0.33 1.31 -10.02
CA PHE A 575 -1.72 1.49 -9.55
C PHE A 575 -2.22 0.32 -8.70
N ASN A 576 -1.93 -0.92 -9.11
CA ASN A 576 -2.35 -2.13 -8.40
C ASN A 576 -1.72 -2.22 -7.00
N SER A 577 -0.48 -1.76 -6.86
CA SER A 577 0.25 -1.72 -5.59
C SER A 577 -0.35 -0.69 -4.64
N ILE A 578 -0.76 0.49 -5.15
CA ILE A 578 -1.51 1.49 -4.35
C ILE A 578 -2.82 0.92 -3.82
N LEU A 579 -3.56 0.17 -4.64
CA LEU A 579 -4.80 -0.47 -4.21
C LEU A 579 -4.56 -1.58 -3.17
N MET A 580 -3.46 -2.31 -3.29
CA MET A 580 -3.05 -3.32 -2.31
C MET A 580 -2.74 -2.69 -0.94
N MET A 581 -2.20 -1.47 -0.89
CA MET A 581 -1.98 -0.75 0.38
C MET A 581 -3.26 -0.64 1.22
N MET A 582 -4.41 -0.35 0.59
CA MET A 582 -5.71 -0.30 1.30
C MET A 582 -6.05 -1.64 1.93
N GLN A 583 -5.88 -2.72 1.16
CA GLN A 583 -6.23 -4.04 1.61
C GLN A 583 -5.40 -4.47 2.81
N LEU A 584 -4.10 -4.16 2.79
CA LEU A 584 -3.20 -4.43 3.91
C LEU A 584 -3.56 -3.60 5.14
N ASN A 585 -3.97 -2.35 4.98
CA ASN A 585 -4.43 -1.50 6.09
C ASN A 585 -5.63 -2.09 6.84
N PHE A 586 -6.54 -2.80 6.15
CA PHE A 586 -7.69 -3.44 6.81
C PHE A 586 -7.34 -4.72 7.57
N MET A 587 -6.15 -5.28 7.36
CA MET A 587 -5.72 -6.53 7.97
C MET A 587 -4.93 -6.27 9.26
N ASN A 588 -5.61 -6.38 10.41
CA ASN A 588 -4.97 -6.20 11.72
C ASN A 588 -3.66 -7.01 11.93
N PRO A 589 -3.53 -8.26 11.44
CA PRO A 589 -2.27 -8.98 11.56
C PRO A 589 -1.11 -8.35 10.80
N VAL A 590 -1.37 -7.57 9.74
CA VAL A 590 -0.35 -6.77 9.04
C VAL A 590 -0.01 -5.54 9.86
N THR A 591 -1.01 -4.73 10.23
CA THR A 591 -0.79 -3.45 10.91
C THR A 591 -0.22 -3.60 12.33
N SER A 592 -0.42 -4.74 12.98
CA SER A 592 0.20 -5.07 14.27
C SER A 592 1.65 -5.58 14.17
N ARG A 593 2.09 -5.96 12.96
CA ARG A 593 3.45 -6.44 12.67
C ARG A 593 4.36 -5.37 12.09
N VAL A 594 3.83 -4.20 11.78
CA VAL A 594 4.57 -3.05 11.27
C VAL A 594 4.27 -1.84 12.14
N TYR A 595 5.13 -0.81 12.09
CA TYR A 595 4.89 0.41 12.85
C TYR A 595 4.15 1.44 11.99
N GLY A 596 2.88 1.69 12.31
CA GLY A 596 2.05 2.67 11.60
C GLY A 596 1.85 2.31 10.12
N ASP A 597 2.02 3.29 9.24
CA ASP A 597 1.91 3.16 7.78
C ASP A 597 3.21 2.72 7.08
N LYS A 598 4.36 2.90 7.74
CA LYS A 598 5.66 3.01 7.06
C LYS A 598 5.96 1.87 6.09
N GLU A 599 5.90 0.64 6.57
CA GLU A 599 6.26 -0.54 5.77
C GLU A 599 5.18 -0.92 4.75
N ILE A 600 3.93 -0.49 4.95
CA ILE A 600 2.80 -0.87 4.08
C ILE A 600 3.00 -0.32 2.67
N PHE A 601 3.64 0.84 2.51
CA PHE A 601 3.88 1.44 1.20
C PHE A 601 4.63 0.50 0.26
N TRP A 602 5.76 -0.06 0.67
CA TRP A 602 6.54 -0.94 -0.20
C TRP A 602 6.12 -2.41 -0.08
N LEU A 603 5.61 -2.85 1.08
CA LEU A 603 5.07 -4.22 1.22
C LEU A 603 3.89 -4.45 0.28
N ALA A 604 3.07 -3.43 0.02
CA ALA A 604 1.99 -3.53 -0.95
C ALA A 604 2.49 -3.82 -2.37
N PHE A 605 3.68 -3.31 -2.75
CA PHE A 605 4.32 -3.63 -4.02
C PHE A 605 4.76 -5.10 -4.04
N ALA A 606 5.53 -5.52 -3.04
CA ALA A 606 5.99 -6.91 -2.90
C ALA A 606 4.83 -7.93 -2.91
N ILE A 607 3.78 -7.67 -2.12
CA ILE A 607 2.59 -8.54 -2.00
C ILE A 607 1.78 -8.56 -3.30
N ASN A 608 1.78 -7.46 -4.05
CA ASN A 608 1.14 -7.38 -5.37
C ASN A 608 1.98 -8.04 -6.49
N GLY A 609 3.23 -8.43 -6.24
CA GLY A 609 4.15 -8.98 -7.25
C GLY A 609 4.87 -7.92 -8.08
N ASP A 610 5.01 -6.72 -7.52
CA ASP A 610 5.63 -5.57 -8.13
C ASP A 610 6.97 -5.30 -7.43
N GLU A 611 8.08 -5.61 -8.09
CA GLU A 611 9.44 -5.25 -7.61
C GLU A 611 9.96 -3.98 -8.30
N GLY A 612 9.05 -3.20 -8.90
CA GLY A 612 9.33 -1.91 -9.54
C GLY A 612 9.51 -0.77 -8.54
N PHE A 613 10.28 -0.99 -7.46
CA PHE A 613 10.65 0.06 -6.51
C PHE A 613 12.16 0.06 -6.26
N GLU A 614 12.68 1.22 -5.86
CA GLU A 614 14.07 1.39 -5.43
C GLU A 614 14.09 2.03 -4.04
N PHE A 615 14.96 1.53 -3.16
CA PHE A 615 15.24 2.19 -1.89
C PHE A 615 16.48 3.06 -2.03
N ASN A 616 16.48 4.21 -1.36
CA ASN A 616 17.69 4.98 -1.14
C ASN A 616 18.79 4.07 -0.56
N ARG A 617 19.99 4.16 -1.13
CA ARG A 617 21.10 3.26 -0.77
C ARG A 617 21.40 3.33 0.73
N TYR A 618 21.44 4.55 1.26
CA TYR A 618 21.76 4.82 2.66
C TYR A 618 20.50 4.80 3.54
N HIS A 619 20.67 4.22 4.73
CA HIS A 619 19.76 4.42 5.86
C HIS A 619 19.79 5.87 6.34
N ALA A 620 18.84 6.23 7.20
CA ALA A 620 18.80 7.54 7.82
C ALA A 620 20.14 7.88 8.49
N ALA A 621 20.52 9.15 8.39
CA ALA A 621 21.69 9.75 9.00
C ALA A 621 21.28 10.63 10.17
N ALA A 622 22.14 10.78 11.18
CA ALA A 622 22.02 11.94 12.06
C ALA A 622 22.65 13.14 11.35
N ILE A 623 21.97 14.28 11.41
CA ILE A 623 22.45 15.55 10.85
C ILE A 623 22.63 16.56 11.97
N GLY A 624 23.67 17.39 11.89
CA GLY A 624 23.92 18.41 12.91
C GLY A 624 25.37 18.87 12.96
N VAL A 625 25.83 19.16 14.18
CA VAL A 625 27.22 19.49 14.49
C VAL A 625 27.89 18.30 15.18
N GLU A 626 29.17 18.07 14.89
CA GLU A 626 29.95 17.00 15.55
C GLU A 626 30.08 17.36 17.04
N THR A 627 29.80 16.41 17.94
CA THR A 627 30.03 16.59 19.38
C THR A 627 31.52 16.90 19.60
N PRO A 628 31.87 17.96 20.37
CA PRO A 628 33.25 18.31 20.66
C PRO A 628 34.06 17.13 21.23
N MET A 629 35.36 17.09 20.94
CA MET A 629 36.22 15.97 21.34
C MET A 629 36.34 15.83 22.85
N GLU A 630 36.32 16.96 23.57
CA GLU A 630 36.30 17.05 25.03
C GLU A 630 35.05 16.45 25.67
N ASP A 631 33.96 16.30 24.91
CA ASP A 631 32.71 15.69 25.36
C ASP A 631 32.57 14.22 24.95
N ARG A 632 33.47 13.73 24.09
CA ARG A 632 33.55 12.35 23.63
C ARG A 632 34.66 11.59 24.34
N VAL A 633 34.48 11.40 25.65
CA VAL A 633 35.50 10.81 26.52
C VAL A 633 35.20 9.32 26.73
N GLY A 634 36.15 8.48 26.34
CA GLY A 634 36.15 7.03 26.56
C GLY A 634 36.84 6.63 27.86
N LEU A 635 37.31 5.38 27.89
CA LEU A 635 38.00 4.82 29.06
C LEU A 635 39.26 5.63 29.42
N GLU A 636 39.52 5.74 30.73
CA GLU A 636 40.69 6.44 31.29
C GLU A 636 40.83 7.91 30.85
N GLY A 637 39.74 8.56 30.42
CA GLY A 637 39.79 9.95 29.99
C GLY A 637 40.30 10.16 28.55
N LYS A 638 40.52 9.08 27.78
CA LYS A 638 40.99 9.17 26.40
C LYS A 638 39.85 9.57 25.46
N PRO A 639 40.08 10.44 24.47
CA PRO A 639 39.06 10.79 23.49
C PRO A 639 38.71 9.56 22.62
N LEU A 640 37.42 9.39 22.35
CA LEU A 640 36.91 8.36 21.45
C LEU A 640 37.34 8.65 20.01
N LYS A 641 37.70 7.61 19.25
CA LYS A 641 37.93 7.72 17.81
C LYS A 641 36.62 7.96 17.08
N SER A 642 35.54 7.37 17.58
CA SER A 642 34.22 7.55 17.01
C SER A 642 33.76 9.02 17.08
N LYS A 643 33.26 9.53 15.95
CA LYS A 643 32.56 10.81 15.89
C LYS A 643 31.12 10.61 16.28
N GLU A 644 30.54 11.60 16.94
CA GLU A 644 29.16 11.57 17.42
C GLU A 644 28.39 12.79 16.89
N ILE A 645 27.14 12.56 16.51
CA ILE A 645 26.15 13.62 16.27
C ILE A 645 24.87 13.22 17.00
N CYS A 646 24.36 14.11 17.85
CA CYS A 646 23.08 13.97 18.53
C CYS A 646 22.05 14.93 17.92
N SER A 647 20.92 14.39 17.46
CA SER A 647 19.88 15.11 16.73
C SER A 647 18.55 14.37 16.79
N ALA A 648 17.43 15.10 16.85
CA ALA A 648 16.09 14.52 16.73
C ALA A 648 15.75 14.13 15.27
N HIS A 649 16.53 14.61 14.29
CA HIS A 649 16.16 14.61 12.88
C HIS A 649 16.80 13.44 12.11
N PRO A 650 16.00 12.48 11.61
CA PRO A 650 16.51 11.50 10.65
C PRO A 650 16.68 12.19 9.29
N GLY A 651 17.92 12.34 8.84
CA GLY A 651 18.24 12.92 7.53
C GLY A 651 18.52 11.86 6.47
N HIS A 652 18.17 12.16 5.22
CA HIS A 652 18.37 11.25 4.10
C HIS A 652 19.40 11.78 3.12
N ILE A 653 20.58 11.13 3.11
CA ILE A 653 21.66 11.43 2.17
C ILE A 653 21.37 10.73 0.84
N ASN A 654 21.59 11.45 -0.25
CA ASN A 654 21.43 10.95 -1.61
C ASN A 654 22.25 9.67 -1.83
N GLY A 655 21.58 8.58 -2.19
CA GLY A 655 22.21 7.30 -2.49
C GLY A 655 23.13 7.31 -3.72
N GLU A 656 22.97 8.28 -4.62
CA GLU A 656 23.69 8.36 -5.89
C GLU A 656 25.06 9.04 -5.75
N ASP A 657 25.13 10.18 -5.06
CA ASP A 657 26.38 10.92 -4.82
C ASP A 657 26.99 10.69 -3.42
N GLY A 658 26.17 10.22 -2.47
CA GLY A 658 26.55 9.95 -1.09
C GLY A 658 26.98 11.16 -0.26
N LYS A 659 26.66 12.38 -0.65
CA LYS A 659 27.05 13.60 0.07
C LYS A 659 25.93 14.64 0.17
N THR A 660 24.96 14.64 -0.73
CA THR A 660 23.88 15.62 -0.74
C THR A 660 22.81 15.22 0.27
N LEU A 661 22.42 16.13 1.17
CA LEU A 661 21.26 15.93 2.03
C LEU A 661 19.99 16.27 1.24
N LEU A 662 19.08 15.30 1.12
CA LEU A 662 17.86 15.44 0.31
C LEU A 662 16.71 16.06 1.11
N TRP A 663 16.46 15.49 2.28
CA TRP A 663 15.38 15.87 3.18
C TRP A 663 15.61 15.27 4.55
N PHE A 664 14.87 15.74 5.55
CA PHE A 664 14.84 15.17 6.89
C PHE A 664 13.45 15.37 7.53
N ASN A 665 13.17 14.66 8.60
CA ASN A 665 11.88 14.74 9.30
C ASN A 665 11.95 15.52 10.62
N SER A 666 10.78 15.81 11.22
CA SER A 666 10.61 16.48 12.52
C SER A 666 10.82 18.00 12.52
N GLY A 667 10.67 18.68 11.38
CA GLY A 667 10.79 20.14 11.25
C GLY A 667 12.21 20.68 11.52
N PHE A 668 12.42 22.00 11.41
CA PHE A 668 13.75 22.60 11.57
C PHE A 668 14.21 22.85 13.02
N GLN A 669 13.31 22.85 14.01
CA GLN A 669 13.70 23.14 15.40
C GLN A 669 14.58 22.04 15.95
N PHE A 670 15.68 22.37 16.65
CA PHE A 670 16.59 21.37 17.23
C PHE A 670 15.83 20.31 18.04
N CYS A 671 14.81 20.73 18.79
CA CYS A 671 13.87 19.85 19.44
C CYS A 671 12.44 20.14 18.98
N GLY A 672 11.89 19.27 18.12
CA GLY A 672 10.48 19.35 17.71
C GLY A 672 9.48 19.14 18.86
N GLN A 673 9.93 18.65 20.01
CA GLN A 673 9.14 18.48 21.23
C GLN A 673 9.33 19.63 22.24
N ALA A 674 9.98 20.74 21.85
CA ALA A 674 10.29 21.86 22.74
C ALA A 674 9.12 22.39 23.60
N PRO A 675 7.85 22.38 23.14
CA PRO A 675 6.71 22.77 23.99
C PRO A 675 6.44 21.83 25.18
N ASP A 676 6.83 20.56 25.09
CA ASP A 676 6.54 19.51 26.06
C ASP A 676 7.75 19.14 26.93
N VAL A 677 8.88 19.82 26.75
CA VAL A 677 10.12 19.58 27.49
C VAL A 677 10.03 20.12 28.91
N ASP A 678 10.38 19.27 29.89
CA ASP A 678 10.66 19.67 31.26
C ASP A 678 12.11 20.16 31.37
N TYR A 679 12.31 21.45 31.10
CA TYR A 679 13.66 22.02 31.01
C TYR A 679 14.45 21.97 32.32
N GLU A 680 13.79 22.02 33.49
CA GLU A 680 14.49 21.89 34.77
C GLU A 680 15.06 20.47 34.92
N LYS A 681 14.22 19.47 34.67
CA LYS A 681 14.64 18.07 34.73
C LYS A 681 15.72 17.75 33.70
N GLU A 682 15.53 18.15 32.44
CA GLU A 682 16.46 17.79 31.37
C GLU A 682 17.82 18.52 31.50
N PHE A 683 17.81 19.77 31.95
CA PHE A 683 19.05 20.53 32.21
C PHE A 683 19.90 19.87 33.32
N ASN A 684 19.24 19.29 34.33
CA ASN A 684 19.89 18.62 35.46
C ASN A 684 20.57 17.27 35.10
N PHE A 685 20.28 16.66 33.94
CA PHE A 685 21.02 15.46 33.52
C PHE A 685 22.49 15.77 33.22
N HIS A 686 22.75 16.91 32.59
CA HIS A 686 24.09 17.42 32.28
C HIS A 686 25.05 16.43 31.59
N THR A 687 24.52 15.39 30.93
CA THR A 687 25.29 14.41 30.15
C THR A 687 25.49 14.86 28.71
N ARG A 688 24.55 15.63 28.17
CA ARG A 688 24.58 16.26 26.83
C ARG A 688 24.45 17.78 26.95
N VAL A 689 24.69 18.46 25.83
CA VAL A 689 24.56 19.93 25.69
C VAL A 689 25.28 20.76 26.77
N LYS A 690 26.40 20.26 27.29
CA LYS A 690 27.18 20.85 28.41
C LYS A 690 27.74 22.25 28.14
N PHE A 691 27.76 22.67 26.87
CA PHE A 691 28.13 24.02 26.48
C PHE A 691 27.10 25.05 26.95
N LEU A 692 25.85 24.65 27.17
CA LEU A 692 24.79 25.48 27.72
C LEU A 692 24.93 25.59 29.24
N LYS A 693 24.90 26.83 29.75
CA LYS A 693 25.15 27.15 31.17
C LYS A 693 23.89 27.49 31.95
N THR A 694 22.78 27.74 31.26
CA THR A 694 21.51 28.08 31.90
C THR A 694 20.34 27.35 31.24
N ILE A 695 19.25 27.20 31.99
CA ILE A 695 17.97 26.66 31.50
C ILE A 695 17.44 27.51 30.34
N GLU A 696 17.61 28.83 30.40
CA GLU A 696 17.17 29.74 29.34
C GLU A 696 17.97 29.55 28.05
N GLU A 697 19.30 29.37 28.14
CA GLU A 697 20.12 29.02 26.97
C GLU A 697 19.67 27.69 26.34
N MET A 698 19.28 26.70 27.14
CA MET A 698 18.75 25.43 26.65
C MET A 698 17.40 25.58 25.97
N LYS A 699 16.51 26.38 26.53
CA LYS A 699 15.22 26.69 25.91
C LYS A 699 15.39 27.36 24.55
N ILE A 700 16.26 28.37 24.46
CA ILE A 700 16.58 29.05 23.19
C ILE A 700 17.19 28.07 22.19
N PHE A 701 18.16 27.25 22.62
CA PHE A 701 18.80 26.27 21.75
C PHE A 701 17.81 25.24 21.19
N PHE A 702 16.88 24.74 22.02
CA PHE A 702 15.89 23.74 21.63
C PHE A 702 14.85 24.28 20.63
N GLN A 703 14.50 25.56 20.75
CA GLN A 703 13.51 26.23 19.90
C GLN A 703 14.09 26.73 18.58
N ASN A 704 15.40 27.00 18.53
CA ASN A 704 16.08 27.49 17.35
C ASN A 704 16.24 26.41 16.26
N PRO A 705 16.42 26.82 14.99
CA PRO A 705 16.78 25.90 13.92
C PRO A 705 18.04 25.08 14.25
N ILE A 706 18.02 23.79 13.92
CA ILE A 706 19.23 22.97 13.98
C ILE A 706 20.32 23.55 13.08
N ILE A 707 21.58 23.41 13.48
CA ILE A 707 22.73 23.84 12.69
C ILE A 707 23.26 22.65 11.90
N LEU A 708 23.31 22.77 10.56
CA LEU A 708 23.92 21.77 9.70
C LEU A 708 25.41 22.05 9.48
N LYS A 709 26.26 21.09 9.82
CA LYS A 709 27.68 21.05 9.41
C LYS A 709 28.13 19.68 8.95
N HIS A 710 27.59 18.65 9.58
CA HIS A 710 27.99 17.27 9.35
C HIS A 710 26.78 16.34 9.30
N ALA A 711 27.00 15.15 8.76
CA ALA A 711 26.11 14.02 8.89
C ALA A 711 26.87 12.73 9.17
N ILE A 712 26.23 11.82 9.91
CA ILE A 712 26.71 10.45 10.13
C ILE A 712 25.66 9.49 9.58
N VAL A 713 26.01 8.71 8.56
CA VAL A 713 25.30 7.47 8.24
C VAL A 713 26.00 6.37 9.03
N PRO A 714 25.43 5.89 10.14
CA PRO A 714 26.14 4.96 11.02
C PRO A 714 26.27 3.58 10.39
N PRO A 715 27.24 2.76 10.85
CA PRO A 715 27.43 1.41 10.34
C PRO A 715 26.25 0.51 10.67
N PHE A 716 25.91 -0.40 9.76
CA PHE A 716 25.01 -1.52 10.01
C PHE A 716 25.39 -2.67 9.10
N LYS A 717 25.91 -3.75 9.68
CA LYS A 717 26.36 -4.91 8.92
C LYS A 717 25.23 -5.91 8.69
N ASN A 718 24.57 -6.36 9.76
CA ASN A 718 23.41 -7.25 9.75
C ASN A 718 22.81 -7.36 11.16
N LYS A 719 21.72 -8.12 11.32
CA LYS A 719 21.02 -8.32 12.60
C LYS A 719 21.82 -9.02 13.70
N LEU A 720 22.88 -9.76 13.36
CA LEU A 720 23.69 -10.51 14.34
C LEU A 720 24.81 -9.66 14.92
N GLU A 721 25.14 -8.54 14.28
CA GLU A 721 26.30 -7.71 14.59
C GLU A 721 25.87 -6.27 14.90
N THR A 722 24.81 -6.09 15.68
CA THR A 722 24.31 -4.76 16.08
C THR A 722 24.94 -4.23 17.37
N LEU A 723 25.48 -5.12 18.21
CA LEU A 723 26.15 -4.79 19.46
C LEU A 723 27.62 -5.23 19.39
N CYS A 724 28.53 -4.27 19.31
CA CYS A 724 29.96 -4.50 19.17
C CYS A 724 30.67 -4.22 20.50
N GLU A 725 30.57 -5.17 21.44
CA GLU A 725 31.30 -5.09 22.71
C GLU A 725 32.82 -5.04 22.46
N ASN A 726 33.51 -4.14 23.14
CA ASN A 726 34.92 -3.88 22.91
C ASN A 726 35.62 -3.40 24.18
N THR A 727 36.93 -3.59 24.22
CA THR A 727 37.83 -3.21 25.33
C THR A 727 38.44 -1.82 25.15
N ASP A 728 38.23 -1.20 23.99
CA ASP A 728 38.74 0.14 23.68
C ASP A 728 37.87 1.25 24.27
N GLY A 729 36.64 0.93 24.70
CA GLY A 729 35.68 1.90 25.23
C GLY A 729 34.94 2.68 24.15
N GLU A 730 35.05 2.25 22.88
CA GLU A 730 34.30 2.84 21.77
C GLU A 730 32.81 2.52 21.88
N PRO A 731 31.93 3.34 21.28
CA PRO A 731 30.50 3.06 21.21
C PRO A 731 30.23 1.65 20.68
N LYS A 732 29.29 0.96 21.30
CA LYS A 732 28.96 -0.43 20.95
C LYS A 732 27.76 -0.57 20.04
N GLU A 733 26.94 0.47 19.91
CA GLU A 733 25.76 0.50 19.05
C GLU A 733 25.81 1.73 18.15
N ALA A 734 25.27 1.59 16.94
CA ALA A 734 25.30 2.64 15.91
C ALA A 734 24.37 3.82 16.23
N TRP A 735 23.27 3.55 16.92
CA TRP A 735 22.27 4.51 17.35
C TRP A 735 22.00 4.36 18.84
N PHE A 736 21.86 5.48 19.54
CA PHE A 736 21.49 5.53 20.94
C PHE A 736 20.42 6.60 21.16
N MET A 737 19.24 6.20 21.68
CA MET A 737 18.22 7.16 22.08
C MET A 737 18.52 7.65 23.50
N ASP A 738 18.87 8.94 23.62
CA ASP A 738 19.09 9.57 24.91
C ASP A 738 17.76 10.08 25.47
N LYS A 739 17.12 9.24 26.30
CA LYS A 739 15.82 9.54 26.91
C LYS A 739 15.83 10.75 27.84
N GLY A 740 17.00 11.26 28.20
CA GLY A 740 17.14 12.44 29.05
C GLY A 740 16.82 13.76 28.35
N TYR A 741 16.76 13.79 27.00
CA TYR A 741 16.68 15.05 26.25
C TYR A 741 15.58 15.06 25.19
N CYS A 742 15.07 16.27 24.93
CA CYS A 742 14.04 16.55 23.93
C CYS A 742 12.78 15.69 24.13
N ASN A 743 12.28 15.64 25.37
CA ASN A 743 11.14 14.82 25.76
C ASN A 743 11.29 13.35 25.30
N SER A 744 12.47 12.77 25.57
CA SER A 744 12.86 11.43 25.15
C SER A 744 12.94 11.20 23.63
N TYR A 745 13.21 12.23 22.84
CA TYR A 745 13.29 12.14 21.37
C TYR A 745 14.68 12.49 20.78
N LEU A 746 15.70 12.71 21.62
CA LEU A 746 17.07 12.91 21.15
C LEU A 746 17.74 11.58 20.76
N TRP A 747 18.29 11.50 19.56
CA TRP A 747 19.06 10.34 19.08
C TRP A 747 20.50 10.73 18.79
N CYS A 748 21.44 9.93 19.29
CA CYS A 748 22.86 10.05 18.96
C CYS A 748 23.26 8.93 18.00
N SER A 749 24.09 9.26 17.01
CA SER A 749 24.68 8.28 16.10
C SER A 749 26.20 8.39 16.09
N TYR A 750 26.85 7.27 15.76
CA TYR A 750 28.29 7.12 15.86
C TYR A 750 28.89 6.73 14.51
N SER A 751 29.98 7.39 14.11
CA SER A 751 30.66 7.09 12.84
C SER A 751 31.44 5.78 12.88
N LEU A 752 31.74 5.29 14.08
CA LEU A 752 32.45 4.05 14.36
C LEU A 752 31.83 3.38 15.58
N ILE A 753 31.69 2.06 15.52
CA ILE A 753 31.33 1.23 16.67
C ILE A 753 32.28 0.04 16.79
N GLY A 754 32.41 -0.51 17.99
CA GLY A 754 33.30 -1.65 18.23
C GLY A 754 34.77 -1.28 18.33
N GLY A 755 35.62 -2.30 18.44
CA GLY A 755 37.06 -2.17 18.67
C GLY A 755 37.69 -3.51 18.98
N ARG A 756 38.82 -3.50 19.70
CA ARG A 756 39.47 -4.74 20.18
C ARG A 756 38.55 -5.52 21.12
N THR A 757 38.34 -6.80 20.84
CA THR A 757 37.49 -7.70 21.64
C THR A 757 38.29 -8.39 22.74
N GLY A 758 37.62 -8.89 23.78
CA GLY A 758 38.27 -9.52 24.94
C GLY A 758 39.02 -10.82 24.64
N ASP A 759 38.71 -11.47 23.51
CA ASP A 759 39.38 -12.65 22.97
C ASP A 759 40.54 -12.32 22.01
N GLY A 760 40.89 -11.03 21.87
CA GLY A 760 42.00 -10.58 21.03
C GLY A 760 41.65 -10.31 19.56
N GLY A 761 40.38 -10.40 19.18
CA GLY A 761 39.87 -10.00 17.87
C GLY A 761 39.60 -8.50 17.73
N ASP A 762 38.96 -8.13 16.62
CA ASP A 762 38.51 -6.77 16.31
C ASP A 762 37.13 -6.85 15.63
N ASN A 763 36.13 -6.17 16.21
CA ASN A 763 34.76 -6.11 15.68
C ASN A 763 34.37 -4.71 15.19
N THR A 764 35.36 -3.85 14.90
CA THR A 764 35.12 -2.47 14.46
C THR A 764 34.26 -2.42 13.20
N GLN A 765 33.22 -1.60 13.24
CA GLN A 765 32.42 -1.23 12.08
C GLN A 765 32.50 0.28 11.84
N ILE A 766 32.63 0.68 10.58
CA ILE A 766 32.85 2.07 10.18
C ILE A 766 31.68 2.53 9.31
N GLY A 767 31.01 3.58 9.76
CA GLY A 767 29.98 4.29 9.00
C GLY A 767 30.57 5.36 8.09
N LYS A 768 29.71 6.28 7.64
CA LYS A 768 30.11 7.40 6.79
C LYS A 768 29.94 8.70 7.55
N PHE A 769 31.03 9.45 7.71
CA PHE A 769 31.01 10.82 8.17
C PHE A 769 31.08 11.76 6.97
N ILE A 770 30.20 12.77 6.95
CA ILE A 770 30.07 13.73 5.85
C ILE A 770 30.24 15.12 6.44
N GLU A 771 31.07 15.93 5.79
CA GLU A 771 31.18 17.36 6.02
C GLU A 771 30.54 18.09 4.84
N PHE A 772 29.59 18.99 5.12
CA PHE A 772 28.86 19.71 4.08
C PHE A 772 29.67 20.91 3.59
N ASP A 773 29.58 21.20 2.30
CA ASP A 773 30.17 22.41 1.73
C ASP A 773 29.43 23.67 2.18
N GLN A 774 30.12 24.82 2.06
CA GLN A 774 29.60 26.11 2.51
C GLN A 774 28.27 26.48 1.83
N LYS A 775 28.12 26.15 0.53
CA LYS A 775 26.87 26.40 -0.21
C LYS A 775 25.70 25.64 0.42
N SER A 776 25.90 24.38 0.75
CA SER A 776 24.89 23.52 1.38
C SER A 776 24.52 24.04 2.77
N ILE A 777 25.50 24.49 3.55
CA ILE A 777 25.29 25.10 4.87
C ILE A 777 24.50 26.40 4.76
N ASP A 778 24.86 27.29 3.82
CA ASP A 778 24.18 28.57 3.65
C ASP A 778 22.74 28.39 3.12
N LEU A 779 22.51 27.44 2.21
CA LEU A 779 21.17 27.07 1.75
C LEU A 779 20.32 26.49 2.90
N PHE A 780 20.89 25.59 3.69
CA PHE A 780 20.20 25.03 4.85
C PHE A 780 19.80 26.11 5.85
N SER A 781 20.69 27.07 6.13
CA SER A 781 20.38 28.22 7.00
C SER A 781 19.25 29.07 6.43
N TYR A 782 19.26 29.35 5.13
CA TYR A 782 18.19 30.11 4.47
C TYR A 782 16.84 29.40 4.57
N TYR A 783 16.80 28.10 4.27
CA TYR A 783 15.57 27.30 4.38
C TYR A 783 15.08 27.17 5.83
N GLY A 784 16.01 27.10 6.79
CA GLY A 784 15.69 27.08 8.21
C GLY A 784 15.04 28.38 8.67
N ASP A 785 15.58 29.53 8.27
CA ASP A 785 15.01 30.84 8.59
C ASP A 785 13.61 31.01 8.00
N ILE A 786 13.38 30.58 6.76
CA ILE A 786 12.05 30.56 6.13
C ILE A 786 11.08 29.66 6.91
N TRP A 787 11.52 28.47 7.33
CA TRP A 787 10.65 27.53 8.04
C TRP A 787 10.19 28.03 9.41
N VAL A 788 11.07 28.71 10.15
CA VAL A 788 10.73 29.23 11.49
C VAL A 788 10.13 30.64 11.46
N GLY A 789 10.10 31.30 10.30
CA GLY A 789 9.52 32.63 10.13
C GLY A 789 10.42 33.77 10.64
N ASN A 790 11.73 33.66 10.42
CA ASN A 790 12.73 34.69 10.75
C ASN A 790 12.90 35.75 9.64
N GLU A 791 11.86 35.97 8.82
CA GLU A 791 11.89 36.88 7.67
C GLU A 791 11.96 38.37 8.04
#